data_AF-A0AAD0FPQ4-F1
#
_entry.id   AF-A0AAD0FPQ4-F1
#
_cell.length_a   1.000
_cell.length_b   1.000
_cell.length_c   1.000
_cell.angle_alpha   90.00
_cell.angle_beta   90.00
_cell.angle_gamma   90.00
#
_symmetry.space_group_name_H-M   'P 1'
#
loop_
_entity.id
_entity.type
_entity.pdbx_description
1 polymer ?
#
loop_
_entity_poly.entity_id
_entity_poly.type
_entity_poly.pdbx_seq_one_letter_code
_entity_poly.pdbx_strand_id
1 'polypeptide(L)'
;MNRSQALRRLEDWFASKGWRSLPFQRAMWRRYLAGGSGLLHTPTGSGKTLAMFGGPLLQAMIDPPPSPRRASAVRPLQVLWVTPLRALASDTARALQAVVDGLGLGWRVGLRSGDASNRERRQAREGRIDVLVTTPESLALLLSYADTLPRMRQLRCVVVDEWHELLGNKRGVLLQLNLAVLRDAAPAVQLWGLSATLGNLDEARDVLLPGQPDAAIVQGVRPRAISVRSLLPDPGERFPWAGHLGLAQLPRVLDALMRARSSLLFTNTRAQAELWHQALAAVWPEDQGTLALHHGSLDPALRQQVEDGLRAGTLRCVVATSSLDLGVDFPEVEQVLQLGSPKGVARLRQRAGRARHRPGASGSILCVPSHALELAEYASVRRALAEGVVEARRPPTLPLDVLAQHAVSRALAGGFDSAALLAQVRRTHAFASLGDDQWQAVLTFIVQGGQALAQYPDFHKVVRDADGRYRMHDRRQALRHRLSIGTISSDGSVRVQFLRGGSLGAVEEQFASRLRRGDRFQFAGRLLELVQLRDMTAFVRLARGRGDGVVPRWQGGQLPLSMPLGRELEWVLSGADDSAESRWLSPLLALQQQLSALPGPEHLLVEEVRRREGQFLFVYPFAGRHVHEALAALLALRCTRRQRNSIGYAVNDHGLVLAPAQAIDLDAAEWRALFTTDQLLDDLRAAVNLGELARRQFRGIARVAGLLVPSLPGGMPRSLRQLQASAGLLFDVLREHDPDHLLLALAEREVLHDSLDLAGLQQVLARIGTRILSMQRPSSLTPLGFPLWAERLRGQFSNEDWRTRVQRAALQLERRHGR
;
A
#
# COMPACT_ATOMS: atom_id res chain seq x y z
N MET A 1 -43.22 6.10 6.16
CA MET A 1 -43.78 4.92 5.42
C MET A 1 -43.61 3.70 6.31
N ASN A 2 -44.36 2.60 6.13
CA ASN A 2 -44.02 1.35 6.83
C ASN A 2 -42.85 0.63 6.12
N ARG A 3 -42.23 -0.36 6.79
CA ARG A 3 -41.05 -1.10 6.26
C ARG A 3 -41.30 -1.70 4.87
N SER A 4 -42.46 -2.33 4.67
CA SER A 4 -42.81 -2.99 3.42
C SER A 4 -43.01 -1.98 2.27
N GLN A 5 -43.62 -0.83 2.54
CA GLN A 5 -43.78 0.25 1.56
C GLN A 5 -42.42 0.85 1.15
N ALA A 6 -41.52 1.08 2.12
CA ALA A 6 -40.18 1.60 1.83
C ALA A 6 -39.36 0.61 1.00
N LEU A 7 -39.42 -0.68 1.33
CA LEU A 7 -38.74 -1.74 0.58
C LEU A 7 -39.24 -1.81 -0.86
N ARG A 8 -40.57 -1.82 -1.07
CA ARG A 8 -41.15 -1.81 -2.42
C ARG A 8 -40.66 -0.62 -3.24
N ARG A 9 -40.68 0.60 -2.68
CA ARG A 9 -40.17 1.80 -3.37
C ARG A 9 -38.70 1.67 -3.80
N LEU A 10 -37.85 1.09 -2.96
CA LEU A 10 -36.46 0.82 -3.31
C LEU A 10 -36.37 -0.24 -4.43
N GLU A 11 -37.15 -1.31 -4.35
CA GLU A 11 -37.19 -2.38 -5.36
C GLU A 11 -37.75 -1.89 -6.72
N ASP A 12 -38.74 -1.00 -6.71
CA ASP A 12 -39.29 -0.36 -7.90
C ASP A 12 -38.22 0.50 -8.59
N TRP A 13 -37.39 1.21 -7.82
CA TRP A 13 -36.24 1.95 -8.37
C TRP A 13 -35.16 1.03 -8.94
N PHE A 14 -34.90 -0.13 -8.30
CA PHE A 14 -34.03 -1.16 -8.91
C PHE A 14 -34.62 -1.62 -10.25
N ALA A 15 -35.92 -1.92 -10.31
CA ALA A 15 -36.60 -2.37 -11.50
C ALA A 15 -36.57 -1.31 -12.62
N SER A 16 -36.71 -0.02 -12.29
CA SER A 16 -36.61 1.08 -13.25
C SER A 16 -35.21 1.23 -13.86
N LYS A 17 -34.18 0.63 -13.25
CA LYS A 17 -32.81 0.53 -13.80
C LYS A 17 -32.54 -0.80 -14.50
N GLY A 18 -33.55 -1.67 -14.61
CA GLY A 18 -33.40 -3.03 -15.13
C GLY A 18 -32.66 -3.97 -14.18
N TRP A 19 -32.58 -3.62 -12.88
CA TRP A 19 -31.86 -4.39 -11.87
C TRP A 19 -32.81 -5.13 -10.93
N ARG A 20 -32.29 -6.11 -10.20
CA ARG A 20 -32.98 -6.80 -9.10
C ARG A 20 -32.13 -6.73 -7.85
N SER A 21 -32.77 -6.50 -6.70
CA SER A 21 -32.08 -6.54 -5.41
C SER A 21 -31.56 -7.96 -5.14
N LEU A 22 -30.31 -8.08 -4.67
CA LEU A 22 -29.66 -9.36 -4.40
C LEU A 22 -29.97 -9.84 -2.97
N PRO A 23 -29.96 -11.17 -2.70
CA PRO A 23 -30.28 -11.69 -1.37
C PRO A 23 -29.46 -11.08 -0.24
N PHE A 24 -28.15 -10.86 -0.47
CA PHE A 24 -27.27 -10.27 0.52
C PHE A 24 -27.53 -8.77 0.74
N GLN A 25 -27.99 -8.04 -0.28
CA GLN A 25 -28.41 -6.65 -0.14
C GLN A 25 -29.61 -6.55 0.79
N ARG A 26 -30.64 -7.39 0.56
CA ARG A 26 -31.81 -7.50 1.44
C ARG A 26 -31.45 -7.96 2.86
N ALA A 27 -30.49 -8.88 2.99
CA ALA A 27 -29.98 -9.32 4.30
C ALA A 27 -29.30 -8.17 5.05
N MET A 28 -28.49 -7.35 4.35
CA MET A 28 -27.89 -6.15 4.91
C MET A 28 -29.00 -5.19 5.37
N TRP A 29 -29.93 -4.82 4.49
CA TRP A 29 -30.99 -3.87 4.81
C TRP A 29 -31.80 -4.28 6.05
N ARG A 30 -32.11 -5.58 6.19
CA ARG A 30 -32.78 -6.12 7.39
C ARG A 30 -31.93 -5.94 8.65
N ARG A 31 -30.64 -6.26 8.61
CA ARG A 31 -29.71 -6.10 9.74
C ARG A 31 -29.54 -4.64 10.13
N TYR A 32 -29.39 -3.76 9.14
CA TYR A 32 -29.32 -2.33 9.36
C TYR A 32 -30.61 -1.81 10.04
N LEU A 33 -31.79 -2.15 9.53
CA LEU A 33 -33.07 -1.72 10.13
C LEU A 33 -33.34 -2.32 11.52
N ALA A 34 -32.59 -3.36 11.92
CA ALA A 34 -32.59 -3.93 13.27
C ALA A 34 -31.58 -3.24 14.22
N GLY A 35 -30.89 -2.18 13.78
CA GLY A 35 -29.90 -1.46 14.58
C GLY A 35 -28.50 -2.09 14.57
N GLY A 36 -28.23 -3.06 13.70
CA GLY A 36 -26.95 -3.77 13.66
C GLY A 36 -25.79 -2.95 13.06
N SER A 37 -24.59 -3.25 13.53
CA SER A 37 -23.29 -2.86 12.93
C SER A 37 -22.60 -4.12 12.38
N GLY A 38 -21.59 -3.96 11.52
CA GLY A 38 -20.89 -5.13 10.99
C GLY A 38 -19.89 -4.87 9.87
N LEU A 39 -19.47 -5.96 9.23
CA LEU A 39 -18.54 -5.99 8.10
C LEU A 39 -19.22 -6.68 6.91
N LEU A 40 -19.34 -5.98 5.78
CA LEU A 40 -19.74 -6.56 4.51
C LEU A 40 -18.49 -7.01 3.74
N HIS A 41 -18.36 -8.31 3.53
CA HIS A 41 -17.30 -8.89 2.71
C HIS A 41 -17.89 -9.53 1.45
N THR A 42 -17.61 -8.93 0.29
CA THR A 42 -18.08 -9.42 -1.00
C THR A 42 -17.14 -8.93 -2.10
N PRO A 43 -17.04 -9.58 -3.27
CA PRO A 43 -16.17 -9.13 -4.37
C PRO A 43 -16.51 -7.72 -4.88
N THR A 44 -15.58 -7.09 -5.58
CA THR A 44 -15.83 -5.85 -6.35
C THR A 44 -16.93 -6.09 -7.40
N GLY A 45 -17.65 -5.03 -7.78
CA GLY A 45 -18.74 -5.14 -8.77
C GLY A 45 -19.97 -5.95 -8.35
N SER A 46 -20.09 -6.30 -7.06
CA SER A 46 -21.24 -7.05 -6.52
C SER A 46 -22.42 -6.17 -6.09
N GLY A 47 -22.26 -4.84 -6.12
CA GLY A 47 -23.29 -3.89 -5.65
C GLY A 47 -23.22 -3.59 -4.15
N LYS A 48 -22.00 -3.56 -3.57
CA LYS A 48 -21.73 -3.21 -2.16
C LYS A 48 -22.32 -1.88 -1.75
N THR A 49 -22.15 -0.87 -2.60
CA THR A 49 -22.60 0.49 -2.33
C THR A 49 -24.10 0.52 -2.06
N LEU A 50 -24.89 -0.14 -2.91
CA LEU A 50 -26.34 -0.26 -2.73
C LEU A 50 -26.72 -1.21 -1.59
N ALA A 51 -25.94 -2.25 -1.33
CA ALA A 51 -26.13 -3.13 -0.18
C ALA A 51 -26.08 -2.35 1.14
N MET A 52 -25.07 -1.49 1.27
CA MET A 52 -24.92 -0.66 2.46
C MET A 52 -25.90 0.52 2.44
N PHE A 53 -25.85 1.37 1.41
CA PHE A 53 -26.62 2.62 1.37
C PHE A 53 -28.14 2.42 1.37
N GLY A 54 -28.65 1.27 0.90
CA GLY A 54 -30.07 0.95 0.98
C GLY A 54 -30.61 0.95 2.41
N GLY A 55 -29.82 0.59 3.42
CA GLY A 55 -30.23 0.64 4.84
C GLY A 55 -30.62 2.06 5.28
N PRO A 56 -29.68 3.03 5.24
CA PRO A 56 -29.97 4.43 5.55
C PRO A 56 -31.11 5.03 4.72
N LEU A 57 -31.22 4.68 3.43
CA LEU A 57 -32.31 5.15 2.56
C LEU A 57 -33.67 4.63 3.02
N LEU A 58 -33.78 3.32 3.34
CA LEU A 58 -35.00 2.73 3.86
C LEU A 58 -35.39 3.37 5.21
N GLN A 59 -34.40 3.57 6.09
CA GLN A 59 -34.64 4.24 7.38
C GLN A 59 -35.15 5.68 7.17
N ALA A 60 -34.61 6.42 6.19
CA ALA A 60 -35.08 7.75 5.85
C ALA A 60 -36.52 7.79 5.30
N MET A 61 -36.96 6.74 4.59
CA MET A 61 -38.34 6.64 4.10
C MET A 61 -39.32 6.25 5.23
N ILE A 62 -38.84 5.46 6.20
CA ILE A 62 -39.62 5.01 7.34
C ILE A 62 -39.77 6.16 8.34
N ASP A 63 -38.64 6.75 8.73
CA ASP A 63 -38.47 7.81 9.72
C ASP A 63 -37.68 8.98 9.11
N PRO A 64 -38.36 9.88 8.37
CA PRO A 64 -37.71 10.97 7.66
C PRO A 64 -37.14 12.01 8.64
N PRO A 65 -35.88 12.45 8.45
CA PRO A 65 -35.35 13.55 9.25
C PRO A 65 -36.13 14.85 8.96
N PRO A 66 -36.14 15.82 9.89
CA PRO A 66 -36.88 17.06 9.72
C PRO A 66 -36.43 17.81 8.46
N SER A 67 -37.38 18.10 7.57
CA SER A 67 -37.11 18.79 6.31
C SER A 67 -36.63 20.23 6.54
N PRO A 68 -35.53 20.65 5.89
CA PRO A 68 -35.04 22.01 6.03
C PRO A 68 -36.00 23.01 5.37
N ARG A 69 -36.46 24.01 6.14
CA ARG A 69 -37.40 25.06 5.66
C ARG A 69 -36.84 25.94 4.53
N ARG A 70 -35.52 25.97 4.33
CA ARG A 70 -34.82 26.73 3.28
C ARG A 70 -33.62 25.95 2.75
N ALA A 71 -33.23 26.21 1.50
CA ALA A 71 -32.06 25.60 0.87
C ALA A 71 -30.73 25.87 1.59
N SER A 72 -30.64 26.93 2.40
CA SER A 72 -29.45 27.33 3.17
C SER A 72 -29.44 26.83 4.62
N ALA A 73 -30.51 26.18 5.08
CA ALA A 73 -30.62 25.71 6.46
C ALA A 73 -29.62 24.60 6.77
N VAL A 74 -29.19 24.55 8.04
CA VAL A 74 -28.39 23.44 8.57
C VAL A 74 -29.24 22.17 8.47
N ARG A 75 -28.62 21.10 7.98
CA ARG A 75 -29.21 19.78 7.86
C ARG A 75 -28.54 18.85 8.87
N PRO A 76 -29.30 17.99 9.57
CA PRO A 76 -28.69 16.97 10.42
C PRO A 76 -27.99 15.93 9.54
N LEU A 77 -26.68 15.75 9.73
CA LEU A 77 -25.94 14.75 8.96
C LEU A 77 -26.45 13.35 9.30
N GLN A 78 -26.87 12.59 8.29
CA GLN A 78 -27.46 11.26 8.45
C GLN A 78 -26.43 10.15 8.20
N VAL A 79 -25.58 10.31 7.18
CA VAL A 79 -24.60 9.30 6.77
C VAL A 79 -23.21 9.91 6.58
N LEU A 80 -22.20 9.28 7.16
CA LEU A 80 -20.79 9.58 6.93
C LEU A 80 -20.15 8.42 6.16
N TRP A 81 -19.70 8.67 4.93
CA TRP A 81 -19.02 7.69 4.08
C TRP A 81 -17.53 8.01 4.03
N VAL A 82 -16.71 7.16 4.64
CA VAL A 82 -15.25 7.31 4.69
C VAL A 82 -14.63 6.40 3.64
N THR A 83 -13.87 6.98 2.72
CA THR A 83 -13.11 6.25 1.68
C THR A 83 -11.60 6.45 1.85
N PRO A 84 -10.76 5.43 1.60
CA PRO A 84 -9.31 5.55 1.69
C PRO A 84 -8.70 6.40 0.59
N LEU A 85 -9.35 6.57 -0.56
CA LEU A 85 -8.75 7.23 -1.72
C LEU A 85 -9.52 8.49 -2.09
N ARG A 86 -8.79 9.59 -2.34
CA ARG A 86 -9.40 10.87 -2.72
C ARG A 86 -10.12 10.78 -4.07
N ALA A 87 -9.54 10.07 -5.03
CA ALA A 87 -10.13 9.85 -6.36
C ALA A 87 -11.49 9.13 -6.26
N LEU A 88 -11.61 8.14 -5.36
CA LEU A 88 -12.84 7.41 -5.10
C LEU A 88 -13.95 8.28 -4.48
N ALA A 89 -13.57 9.33 -3.73
CA ALA A 89 -14.53 10.14 -2.99
C ALA A 89 -15.51 10.88 -3.91
N SER A 90 -15.02 11.44 -5.03
CA SER A 90 -15.86 12.16 -5.99
C SER A 90 -16.83 11.23 -6.73
N ASP A 91 -16.35 10.06 -7.16
CA ASP A 91 -17.17 9.07 -7.85
C ASP A 91 -18.23 8.47 -6.92
N THR A 92 -17.85 8.16 -5.68
CA THR A 92 -18.78 7.71 -4.65
C THR A 92 -19.86 8.77 -4.39
N ALA A 93 -19.49 10.04 -4.23
CA ALA A 93 -20.45 11.11 -4.00
C ALA A 93 -21.46 11.24 -5.16
N ARG A 94 -20.99 11.17 -6.41
CA ARG A 94 -21.85 11.20 -7.60
C ARG A 94 -22.80 9.99 -7.63
N ALA A 95 -22.30 8.79 -7.37
CA ALA A 95 -23.10 7.57 -7.35
C ALA A 95 -24.18 7.62 -6.26
N LEU A 96 -23.84 8.06 -5.05
CA LEU A 96 -24.80 8.20 -3.94
C LEU A 96 -25.87 9.27 -4.25
N GLN A 97 -25.49 10.41 -4.84
CA GLN A 97 -26.44 11.46 -5.20
C GLN A 97 -27.45 10.97 -6.25
N ALA A 98 -27.00 10.21 -7.25
CA ALA A 98 -27.89 9.66 -8.28
C ALA A 98 -28.96 8.72 -7.70
N VAL A 99 -28.63 7.93 -6.66
CA VAL A 99 -29.60 7.06 -5.96
C VAL A 99 -30.59 7.90 -5.16
N VAL A 100 -30.10 8.91 -4.44
CA VAL A 100 -30.92 9.85 -3.67
C VAL A 100 -31.94 10.57 -4.55
N ASP A 101 -31.49 11.07 -5.70
CA ASP A 101 -32.34 11.80 -6.66
C ASP A 101 -33.36 10.87 -7.28
N GLY A 102 -32.95 9.67 -7.69
CA GLY A 102 -33.85 8.66 -8.25
C GLY A 102 -34.92 8.17 -7.27
N LEU A 103 -34.66 8.25 -5.96
CA LEU A 103 -35.64 7.94 -4.92
C LEU A 103 -36.42 9.17 -4.45
N GLY A 104 -36.08 10.38 -4.87
CA GLY A 104 -36.79 11.61 -4.53
C GLY A 104 -36.73 11.98 -3.04
N LEU A 105 -35.63 11.71 -2.35
CA LEU A 105 -35.48 11.98 -0.90
C LEU A 105 -35.08 13.41 -0.56
N GLY A 106 -34.65 14.21 -1.55
CA GLY A 106 -34.21 15.60 -1.35
C GLY A 106 -32.93 15.74 -0.50
N TRP A 107 -32.24 14.63 -0.22
CA TRP A 107 -30.95 14.61 0.47
C TRP A 107 -29.86 15.23 -0.40
N ARG A 108 -28.86 15.81 0.25
CA ARG A 108 -27.67 16.37 -0.38
C ARG A 108 -26.44 15.58 0.03
N VAL A 109 -25.74 15.07 -0.97
CA VAL A 109 -24.45 14.42 -0.81
C VAL A 109 -23.36 15.46 -0.99
N GLY A 110 -22.55 15.66 0.06
CA GLY A 110 -21.41 16.56 0.07
C GLY A 110 -20.08 15.83 0.04
N LEU A 111 -19.06 16.50 -0.48
CA LEU A 111 -17.69 16.00 -0.52
C LEU A 111 -16.77 16.83 0.39
N ARG A 112 -16.02 16.14 1.26
CA ARG A 112 -14.89 16.73 1.99
C ARG A 112 -13.64 15.89 1.77
N SER A 113 -12.86 16.28 0.77
CA SER A 113 -11.55 15.71 0.48
C SER A 113 -10.56 16.83 0.12
N GLY A 114 -9.30 16.45 -0.12
CA GLY A 114 -8.33 17.38 -0.68
C GLY A 114 -8.64 17.81 -2.12
N ASP A 115 -9.47 17.07 -2.86
CA ASP A 115 -9.87 17.41 -4.24
C ASP A 115 -11.19 18.19 -4.32
N ALA A 116 -11.94 18.26 -3.21
CA ALA A 116 -13.15 19.06 -3.13
C ALA A 116 -12.87 20.56 -3.37
N SER A 117 -13.74 21.21 -4.13
CA SER A 117 -13.74 22.65 -4.34
C SER A 117 -13.92 23.42 -3.03
N ASN A 118 -13.49 24.68 -2.99
CA ASN A 118 -13.70 25.54 -1.82
C ASN A 118 -15.18 25.66 -1.44
N ARG A 119 -16.09 25.62 -2.43
CA ARG A 119 -17.54 25.64 -2.22
C ARG A 119 -18.03 24.39 -1.49
N GLU A 120 -17.64 23.19 -1.96
CA GLU A 120 -18.04 21.92 -1.33
C GLU A 120 -17.50 21.80 0.10
N ARG A 121 -16.22 22.17 0.29
CA ARG A 121 -15.60 22.19 1.63
C ARG A 121 -16.35 23.10 2.60
N ARG A 122 -16.80 24.27 2.12
CA ARG A 122 -17.58 25.22 2.91
C ARG A 122 -18.96 24.65 3.26
N GLN A 123 -19.67 24.06 2.29
CA GLN A 123 -20.98 23.44 2.52
C GLN A 123 -20.92 22.29 3.53
N ALA A 124 -19.88 21.44 3.44
CA ALA A 124 -19.65 20.37 4.41
C ALA A 124 -19.41 20.92 5.82
N ARG A 125 -18.56 21.95 5.96
CA ARG A 125 -18.30 22.62 7.24
C ARG A 125 -19.55 23.32 7.80
N GLU A 126 -20.32 23.98 6.94
CA GLU A 126 -21.55 24.69 7.32
C GLU A 126 -22.70 23.73 7.67
N GLY A 127 -22.55 22.42 7.47
CA GLY A 127 -23.58 21.42 7.81
C GLY A 127 -24.80 21.49 6.90
N ARG A 128 -24.59 21.75 5.59
CA ARG A 128 -25.69 21.89 4.61
C ARG A 128 -25.94 20.61 3.79
N ILE A 129 -25.61 19.46 4.37
CA ILE A 129 -25.54 18.15 3.70
C ILE A 129 -26.13 17.06 4.61
N ASP A 130 -26.71 16.03 4.00
CA ASP A 130 -27.31 14.88 4.69
C ASP A 130 -26.38 13.66 4.64
N VAL A 131 -25.57 13.57 3.57
CA VAL A 131 -24.54 12.54 3.39
C VAL A 131 -23.21 13.23 3.17
N LEU A 132 -22.17 12.81 3.89
CA LEU A 132 -20.82 13.34 3.74
C LEU A 132 -19.87 12.23 3.27
N VAL A 133 -19.31 12.38 2.07
CA VAL A 133 -18.20 11.54 1.60
C VAL A 133 -16.88 12.20 1.96
N THR A 134 -15.99 11.50 2.65
CA THR A 134 -14.73 12.04 3.15
C THR A 134 -13.60 11.01 3.23
N THR A 135 -12.40 11.44 3.63
CA THR A 135 -11.25 10.58 3.92
C THR A 135 -10.92 10.60 5.41
N PRO A 136 -10.16 9.62 5.95
CA PRO A 136 -9.76 9.62 7.37
C PRO A 136 -9.11 10.92 7.84
N GLU A 137 -8.21 11.50 7.04
CA GLU A 137 -7.49 12.73 7.34
C GLU A 137 -8.42 13.95 7.30
N SER A 138 -9.31 14.00 6.31
CA SER A 138 -10.30 15.06 6.17
C SER A 138 -11.32 15.04 7.32
N LEU A 139 -11.69 13.86 7.79
CA LEU A 139 -12.52 13.66 8.98
C LEU A 139 -11.79 14.13 10.24
N ALA A 140 -10.52 13.74 10.45
CA ALA A 140 -9.72 14.22 11.58
C ALA A 140 -9.64 15.76 11.61
N LEU A 141 -9.44 16.38 10.43
CA LEU A 141 -9.44 17.83 10.30
C LEU A 141 -10.81 18.44 10.68
N LEU A 142 -11.92 17.86 10.22
CA LEU A 142 -13.26 18.31 10.63
C LEU A 142 -13.45 18.20 12.16
N LEU A 143 -13.05 17.08 12.75
CA LEU A 143 -13.16 16.82 14.19
C LEU A 143 -12.24 17.71 15.05
N SER A 144 -11.28 18.41 14.46
CA SER A 144 -10.44 19.42 15.13
C SER A 144 -11.15 20.77 15.37
N TYR A 145 -12.36 20.95 14.82
CA TYR A 145 -13.18 22.15 15.05
C TYR A 145 -14.22 21.86 16.14
N ALA A 146 -14.29 22.73 17.16
CA ALA A 146 -15.17 22.57 18.31
C ALA A 146 -16.66 22.47 17.95
N ASP A 147 -17.08 23.09 16.85
CA ASP A 147 -18.48 23.13 16.39
C ASP A 147 -18.89 21.91 15.55
N THR A 148 -17.99 20.96 15.28
CA THR A 148 -18.28 19.81 14.42
C THR A 148 -19.03 18.71 15.18
N LEU A 149 -18.59 18.33 16.38
CA LEU A 149 -19.24 17.24 17.15
C LEU A 149 -20.72 17.46 17.45
N PRO A 150 -21.16 18.67 17.85
CA PRO A 150 -22.59 18.93 18.03
C PRO A 150 -23.44 18.61 16.78
N ARG A 151 -22.87 18.78 15.58
CA ARG A 151 -23.55 18.50 14.30
C ARG A 151 -23.61 17.01 13.96
N MET A 152 -22.76 16.19 14.58
CA MET A 152 -22.68 14.75 14.36
C MET A 152 -23.61 13.95 15.29
N ARG A 153 -24.28 14.59 16.26
CA ARG A 153 -25.14 13.91 17.25
C ARG A 153 -26.31 13.14 16.65
N GLN A 154 -26.79 13.54 15.47
CA GLN A 154 -27.89 12.88 14.76
C GLN A 154 -27.41 11.91 13.67
N LEU A 155 -26.11 11.61 13.66
CA LEU A 155 -25.51 10.67 12.71
C LEU A 155 -26.10 9.28 12.93
N ARG A 156 -26.78 8.75 11.91
CA ARG A 156 -27.39 7.41 11.95
C ARG A 156 -26.38 6.33 11.55
N CYS A 157 -25.52 6.63 10.57
CA CYS A 157 -24.59 5.64 10.05
C CYS A 157 -23.22 6.20 9.67
N VAL A 158 -22.18 5.43 9.97
CA VAL A 158 -20.84 5.56 9.40
C VAL A 158 -20.54 4.35 8.53
N VAL A 159 -20.08 4.60 7.31
CA VAL A 159 -19.61 3.58 6.37
C VAL A 159 -18.11 3.76 6.18
N VAL A 160 -17.34 2.69 6.37
CA VAL A 160 -15.91 2.64 6.07
C VAL A 160 -15.71 1.79 4.84
N ASP A 161 -15.55 2.44 3.70
CA ASP A 161 -15.38 1.78 2.42
C ASP A 161 -13.93 1.30 2.25
N GLU A 162 -13.76 0.21 1.51
CA GLU A 162 -12.47 -0.46 1.26
C GLU A 162 -11.62 -0.62 2.53
N TRP A 163 -12.22 -1.14 3.61
CA TRP A 163 -11.61 -1.24 4.93
C TRP A 163 -10.23 -1.94 4.94
N HIS A 164 -10.02 -2.90 4.05
CA HIS A 164 -8.74 -3.61 3.90
C HIS A 164 -7.55 -2.71 3.49
N GLU A 165 -7.81 -1.54 2.89
CA GLU A 165 -6.79 -0.55 2.54
C GLU A 165 -6.39 0.33 3.73
N LEU A 166 -7.22 0.40 4.77
CA LEU A 166 -6.95 1.17 5.99
C LEU A 166 -6.45 0.28 7.13
N LEU A 167 -6.91 -0.97 7.20
CA LEU A 167 -6.65 -1.88 8.32
C LEU A 167 -5.17 -1.98 8.69
N GLY A 168 -4.29 -2.14 7.69
CA GLY A 168 -2.87 -2.41 7.90
C GLY A 168 -1.96 -1.19 8.00
N ASN A 169 -2.47 0.02 8.28
CA ASN A 169 -1.62 1.22 8.35
C ASN A 169 -2.12 2.29 9.34
N LYS A 170 -1.28 3.30 9.58
CA LYS A 170 -1.57 4.42 10.50
C LYS A 170 -2.82 5.22 10.12
N ARG A 171 -3.27 5.19 8.85
CA ARG A 171 -4.52 5.87 8.44
C ARG A 171 -5.74 5.17 9.04
N GLY A 172 -5.73 3.84 9.09
CA GLY A 172 -6.73 3.07 9.82
C GLY A 172 -6.72 3.35 11.31
N VAL A 173 -5.54 3.52 11.91
CA VAL A 173 -5.43 3.89 13.33
C VAL A 173 -5.99 5.29 13.61
N LEU A 174 -5.69 6.27 12.76
CA LEU A 174 -6.31 7.60 12.86
C LEU A 174 -7.84 7.51 12.74
N LEU A 175 -8.34 6.67 11.83
CA LEU A 175 -9.77 6.46 11.68
C LEU A 175 -10.38 5.81 12.93
N GLN A 176 -9.75 4.80 13.53
CA GLN A 176 -10.22 4.19 14.78
C GLN A 176 -10.43 5.23 15.89
N LEU A 177 -9.45 6.14 16.08
CA LEU A 177 -9.56 7.23 17.04
C LEU A 177 -10.71 8.20 16.70
N ASN A 178 -10.88 8.56 15.42
CA ASN A 178 -11.98 9.41 14.99
C ASN A 178 -13.35 8.74 15.20
N LEU A 179 -13.45 7.43 14.95
CA LEU A 179 -14.67 6.64 15.15
C LEU A 179 -15.02 6.52 16.63
N ALA A 180 -14.04 6.38 17.52
CA ALA A 180 -14.26 6.40 18.97
C ALA A 180 -14.88 7.73 19.43
N VAL A 181 -14.37 8.86 18.94
CA VAL A 181 -14.95 10.18 19.20
C VAL A 181 -16.39 10.28 18.67
N LEU A 182 -16.65 9.79 17.46
CA LEU A 182 -18.00 9.83 16.88
C LEU A 182 -18.99 8.95 17.64
N ARG A 183 -18.59 7.75 18.08
CA ARG A 183 -19.44 6.85 18.88
C ARG A 183 -19.81 7.46 20.22
N ASP A 184 -18.90 8.18 20.88
CA ASP A 184 -19.22 8.88 22.13
C ASP A 184 -20.19 10.05 21.90
N ALA A 185 -20.06 10.75 20.77
CA ALA A 185 -20.95 11.86 20.41
C ALA A 185 -22.33 11.42 19.89
N ALA A 186 -22.42 10.22 19.28
CA ALA A 186 -23.63 9.62 18.75
C ALA A 186 -23.68 8.12 19.10
N PRO A 187 -24.09 7.76 20.33
CA PRO A 187 -24.04 6.36 20.81
C PRO A 187 -24.88 5.37 20.00
N ALA A 188 -25.93 5.85 19.32
CA ALA A 188 -26.81 5.03 18.49
C ALA A 188 -26.30 4.86 17.03
N VAL A 189 -25.13 5.41 16.69
CA VAL A 189 -24.60 5.35 15.33
C VAL A 189 -24.25 3.91 14.94
N GLN A 190 -24.71 3.49 13.77
CA GLN A 190 -24.37 2.19 13.19
C GLN A 190 -23.10 2.30 12.37
N LEU A 191 -22.14 1.39 12.59
CA LEU A 191 -20.86 1.39 11.89
C LEU A 191 -20.73 0.16 10.99
N TRP A 192 -20.48 0.39 9.71
CA TRP A 192 -20.37 -0.66 8.70
C TRP A 192 -19.08 -0.55 7.90
N GLY A 193 -18.30 -1.63 7.86
CA GLY A 193 -17.12 -1.75 7.01
C GLY A 193 -17.45 -2.46 5.71
N LEU A 194 -16.87 -2.01 4.60
CA LEU A 194 -16.98 -2.68 3.29
C LEU A 194 -15.59 -3.19 2.89
N SER A 195 -15.48 -4.46 2.51
CA SER A 195 -14.21 -5.04 2.08
C SER A 195 -14.38 -6.05 0.95
N ALA A 196 -13.32 -6.25 0.15
CA ALA A 196 -13.29 -7.16 -0.99
C ALA A 196 -12.28 -8.29 -0.81
N THR A 197 -11.11 -7.98 -0.26
CA THR A 197 -9.91 -8.81 -0.31
C THR A 197 -9.21 -8.77 1.02
N LEU A 198 -9.57 -9.71 1.91
CA LEU A 198 -9.02 -9.77 3.26
C LEU A 198 -9.06 -11.19 3.82
N GLY A 199 -7.89 -11.68 4.26
CA GLY A 199 -7.75 -13.02 4.84
C GLY A 199 -8.11 -13.14 6.33
N ASN A 200 -8.13 -12.03 7.07
CA ASN A 200 -8.36 -11.98 8.53
C ASN A 200 -9.65 -11.22 8.86
N LEU A 201 -10.81 -11.76 8.47
CA LEU A 201 -12.10 -11.08 8.58
C LEU A 201 -12.55 -10.80 10.02
N ASP A 202 -12.33 -11.73 10.94
CA ASP A 202 -12.67 -11.54 12.35
C ASP A 202 -11.85 -10.43 12.99
N GLU A 203 -10.53 -10.45 12.82
CA GLU A 203 -9.65 -9.37 13.28
C GLU A 203 -10.05 -8.02 12.64
N ALA A 204 -10.40 -8.02 11.35
CA ALA A 204 -10.85 -6.82 10.67
C ALA A 204 -12.16 -6.27 11.23
N ARG A 205 -13.12 -7.14 11.60
CA ARG A 205 -14.35 -6.76 12.30
C ARG A 205 -14.01 -6.19 13.68
N ASP A 206 -13.15 -6.87 14.45
CA ASP A 206 -12.83 -6.48 15.82
C ASP A 206 -12.06 -5.16 15.88
N VAL A 207 -11.21 -4.87 14.88
CA VAL A 207 -10.52 -3.58 14.75
C VAL A 207 -11.50 -2.45 14.43
N LEU A 208 -12.50 -2.71 13.57
CA LEU A 208 -13.51 -1.72 13.20
C LEU A 208 -14.53 -1.50 14.33
N LEU A 209 -14.92 -2.58 15.01
CA LEU A 209 -15.95 -2.62 16.05
C LEU A 209 -15.38 -3.18 17.36
N PRO A 210 -14.43 -2.49 18.02
CA PRO A 210 -13.89 -2.96 19.28
C PRO A 210 -14.99 -3.17 20.33
N GLY A 211 -14.94 -4.32 21.02
CA GLY A 211 -15.93 -4.73 22.01
C GLY A 211 -17.23 -5.30 21.44
N GLN A 212 -17.30 -5.58 20.14
CA GLN A 212 -18.45 -6.24 19.50
C GLN A 212 -18.02 -7.45 18.65
N PRO A 213 -17.45 -8.50 19.26
CA PRO A 213 -16.99 -9.69 18.53
C PRO A 213 -18.13 -10.43 17.81
N ASP A 214 -19.37 -10.29 18.26
CA ASP A 214 -20.54 -10.92 17.62
C ASP A 214 -21.15 -10.05 16.50
N ALA A 215 -20.54 -8.91 16.16
CA ALA A 215 -21.01 -8.07 15.07
C ALA A 215 -21.01 -8.84 13.75
N ALA A 216 -22.02 -8.58 12.91
CA ALA A 216 -22.28 -9.43 11.76
C ALA A 216 -21.18 -9.30 10.70
N ILE A 217 -20.63 -10.44 10.26
CA ILE A 217 -19.87 -10.53 9.01
C ILE A 217 -20.85 -11.02 7.94
N VAL A 218 -21.30 -10.09 7.09
CA VAL A 218 -22.22 -10.40 6.00
C VAL A 218 -21.40 -10.79 4.78
N GLN A 219 -21.56 -12.04 4.34
CA GLN A 219 -21.02 -12.55 3.09
C GLN A 219 -22.20 -12.89 2.17
N GLY A 220 -22.08 -12.52 0.90
CA GLY A 220 -23.26 -12.46 0.03
C GLY A 220 -23.12 -13.09 -1.34
N VAL A 221 -21.90 -13.19 -1.84
CA VAL A 221 -21.63 -13.61 -3.22
C VAL A 221 -20.35 -14.42 -3.18
N ARG A 222 -20.39 -15.67 -3.68
CA ARG A 222 -19.16 -16.43 -3.93
C ARG A 222 -18.29 -15.60 -4.88
N PRO A 223 -16.97 -15.47 -4.63
CA PRO A 223 -16.06 -14.85 -5.57
C PRO A 223 -16.28 -15.44 -6.97
N ARG A 224 -16.42 -14.57 -7.97
CA ARG A 224 -16.46 -15.04 -9.36
C ARG A 224 -15.15 -15.77 -9.65
N ALA A 225 -15.22 -16.85 -10.42
CA ALA A 225 -14.01 -17.51 -10.91
C ALA A 225 -13.19 -16.49 -11.70
N ILE A 226 -11.91 -16.36 -11.35
CA ILE A 226 -10.98 -15.48 -12.06
C ILE A 226 -10.21 -16.36 -13.03
N SER A 227 -10.28 -16.03 -14.31
CA SER A 227 -9.45 -16.68 -15.32
C SER A 227 -8.07 -16.03 -15.32
N VAL A 228 -7.07 -16.75 -14.83
CA VAL A 228 -5.66 -16.35 -14.90
C VAL A 228 -5.02 -17.07 -16.07
N ARG A 229 -4.74 -16.33 -17.14
CA ARG A 229 -4.03 -16.83 -18.32
C ARG A 229 -2.60 -16.30 -18.29
N SER A 230 -1.64 -17.09 -18.77
CA SER A 230 -0.26 -16.62 -18.94
C SER A 230 0.09 -16.50 -20.41
N LEU A 231 0.83 -15.46 -20.75
CA LEU A 231 1.44 -15.28 -22.06
C LEU A 231 2.77 -16.06 -22.06
N LEU A 232 2.69 -17.35 -22.35
CA LEU A 232 3.87 -18.22 -22.37
C LEU A 232 4.80 -17.82 -23.53
N PRO A 233 6.13 -17.77 -23.31
CA PRO A 233 7.11 -17.79 -24.40
C PRO A 233 6.92 -19.04 -25.27
N ASP A 234 7.38 -18.99 -26.53
CA ASP A 234 7.26 -20.12 -27.43
C ASP A 234 8.11 -21.31 -26.92
N PRO A 235 7.72 -22.57 -27.20
CA PRO A 235 8.53 -23.73 -26.82
C PRO A 235 9.95 -23.62 -27.37
N GLY A 236 10.95 -23.81 -26.51
CA GLY A 236 12.37 -23.71 -26.88
C GLY A 236 12.90 -22.28 -27.04
N GLU A 237 12.05 -21.24 -26.88
CA GLU A 237 12.50 -19.86 -26.82
C GLU A 237 13.40 -19.64 -25.60
N ARG A 238 14.57 -19.03 -25.84
CA ARG A 238 15.50 -18.68 -24.76
C ARG A 238 14.92 -17.53 -23.96
N PHE A 239 14.43 -17.84 -22.76
CA PHE A 239 13.86 -16.87 -21.87
C PHE A 239 14.73 -16.71 -20.61
N PRO A 240 15.11 -15.47 -20.23
CA PRO A 240 16.01 -15.27 -19.10
C PRO A 240 15.47 -15.85 -17.80
N TRP A 241 16.34 -16.42 -16.97
CA TRP A 241 15.93 -16.97 -15.67
C TRP A 241 15.44 -15.89 -14.69
N ALA A 242 16.04 -14.69 -14.73
CA ALA A 242 15.66 -13.54 -13.89
C ALA A 242 16.04 -12.16 -14.49
N GLY A 243 15.54 -11.10 -13.86
CA GLY A 243 16.14 -9.75 -13.90
C GLY A 243 15.98 -8.95 -15.19
N HIS A 244 15.11 -9.39 -16.10
CA HIS A 244 14.83 -8.70 -17.36
C HIS A 244 13.55 -7.85 -17.26
N LEU A 245 13.47 -6.75 -18.02
CA LEU A 245 12.33 -5.84 -18.00
C LEU A 245 11.12 -6.36 -18.81
N GLY A 246 11.21 -7.59 -19.32
CA GLY A 246 10.14 -8.29 -20.05
C GLY A 246 9.94 -7.85 -21.49
N LEU A 247 10.71 -6.89 -22.03
CA LEU A 247 10.51 -6.36 -23.39
C LEU A 247 10.66 -7.40 -24.51
N ALA A 248 11.25 -8.58 -24.25
CA ALA A 248 11.20 -9.71 -25.17
C ALA A 248 9.75 -10.11 -25.53
N GLN A 249 8.80 -9.86 -24.63
CA GLN A 249 7.37 -10.11 -24.85
C GLN A 249 6.65 -8.98 -25.59
N LEU A 250 7.33 -7.87 -25.95
CA LEU A 250 6.68 -6.70 -26.56
C LEU A 250 5.82 -7.05 -27.78
N PRO A 251 6.27 -7.88 -28.76
CA PRO A 251 5.42 -8.26 -29.88
C PRO A 251 4.15 -8.99 -29.45
N ARG A 252 4.27 -9.99 -28.56
CA ARG A 252 3.13 -10.77 -28.06
C ARG A 252 2.16 -9.93 -27.23
N VAL A 253 2.68 -8.97 -26.46
CA VAL A 253 1.86 -8.01 -25.71
C VAL A 253 1.13 -7.08 -26.66
N LEU A 254 1.80 -6.53 -27.68
CA LEU A 254 1.16 -5.69 -28.68
C LEU A 254 0.03 -6.44 -29.38
N ASP A 255 0.28 -7.68 -29.82
CA ASP A 255 -0.75 -8.53 -30.44
C ASP A 255 -1.94 -8.76 -29.51
N ALA A 256 -1.69 -9.02 -28.23
CA ALA A 256 -2.74 -9.18 -27.23
C ALA A 256 -3.55 -7.90 -27.06
N LEU A 257 -2.89 -6.74 -26.97
CA LEU A 257 -3.53 -5.42 -26.85
C LEU A 257 -4.37 -5.07 -28.09
N MET A 258 -3.93 -5.43 -29.29
CA MET A 258 -4.65 -5.14 -30.53
C MET A 258 -5.91 -5.99 -30.71
N ARG A 259 -6.00 -7.15 -30.03
CA ARG A 259 -7.18 -8.03 -30.05
C ARG A 259 -8.34 -7.53 -29.16
N ALA A 260 -8.09 -6.56 -28.29
CA ALA A 260 -9.10 -5.99 -27.40
C ALA A 260 -9.33 -4.50 -27.69
N ARG A 261 -10.56 -4.02 -27.50
CA ARG A 261 -10.89 -2.59 -27.74
C ARG A 261 -10.24 -1.65 -26.73
N SER A 262 -10.21 -2.07 -25.46
CA SER A 262 -9.60 -1.31 -24.39
C SER A 262 -8.94 -2.24 -23.37
N SER A 263 -7.72 -1.89 -22.97
CA SER A 263 -6.83 -2.69 -22.13
C SER A 263 -6.19 -1.87 -21.02
N LEU A 264 -6.05 -2.47 -19.84
CA LEU A 264 -5.19 -1.96 -18.77
C LEU A 264 -3.95 -2.85 -18.63
N LEU A 265 -2.76 -2.31 -18.90
CA LEU A 265 -1.48 -2.99 -18.67
C LEU A 265 -0.90 -2.55 -17.33
N PHE A 266 -1.00 -3.41 -16.31
CA PHE A 266 -0.42 -3.15 -15.00
C PHE A 266 1.06 -3.53 -14.94
N THR A 267 1.83 -2.67 -14.30
CA THR A 267 3.25 -2.88 -13.98
C THR A 267 3.47 -2.71 -12.48
N ASN A 268 4.59 -3.23 -11.97
CA ASN A 268 4.88 -3.18 -10.53
C ASN A 268 5.59 -1.90 -10.10
N THR A 269 6.31 -1.24 -11.01
CA THR A 269 7.07 -0.03 -10.71
C THR A 269 6.78 1.05 -11.74
N ARG A 270 6.90 2.32 -11.34
CA ARG A 270 6.74 3.46 -12.27
C ARG A 270 7.77 3.42 -13.39
N ALA A 271 9.00 3.00 -13.09
CA ALA A 271 10.07 2.85 -14.09
C ALA A 271 9.71 1.81 -15.16
N GLN A 272 9.10 0.69 -14.75
CA GLN A 272 8.60 -0.31 -15.68
C GLN A 272 7.41 0.21 -16.49
N ALA A 273 6.49 0.97 -15.87
CA ALA A 273 5.37 1.61 -16.57
C ALA A 273 5.85 2.55 -17.69
N GLU A 274 6.78 3.45 -17.38
CA GLU A 274 7.33 4.40 -18.36
C GLU A 274 8.05 3.69 -19.51
N LEU A 275 8.88 2.69 -19.18
CA LEU A 275 9.62 1.91 -20.16
C LEU A 275 8.69 1.15 -21.12
N TRP A 276 7.65 0.49 -20.59
CA TRP A 276 6.69 -0.22 -21.42
C TRP A 276 5.80 0.70 -22.24
N HIS A 277 5.38 1.83 -21.69
CA HIS A 277 4.68 2.86 -22.44
C HIS A 277 5.51 3.35 -23.62
N GLN A 278 6.81 3.64 -23.42
CA GLN A 278 7.69 4.06 -24.51
C GLN A 278 7.87 2.96 -25.56
N ALA A 279 8.13 1.73 -25.11
CA ALA A 279 8.34 0.60 -26.00
C ALA A 279 7.10 0.35 -26.87
N LEU A 280 5.90 0.40 -26.29
CA LEU A 280 4.64 0.29 -27.02
C LEU A 280 4.44 1.48 -27.96
N ALA A 281 4.68 2.71 -27.50
CA ALA A 281 4.52 3.92 -28.32
C ALA A 281 5.39 3.89 -29.59
N ALA A 282 6.60 3.31 -29.51
CA ALA A 282 7.51 3.19 -30.64
C ALA A 282 7.01 2.24 -31.75
N VAL A 283 6.11 1.31 -31.42
CA VAL A 283 5.56 0.30 -32.35
C VAL A 283 4.03 0.37 -32.42
N TRP A 284 3.42 1.45 -31.92
CA TRP A 284 1.97 1.57 -31.80
C TRP A 284 1.33 1.77 -33.18
N PRO A 285 0.39 0.89 -33.62
CA PRO A 285 -0.16 0.95 -34.97
C PRO A 285 -1.37 1.91 -35.09
N GLU A 286 -1.96 2.36 -33.99
CA GLU A 286 -3.10 3.29 -33.98
C GLU A 286 -2.66 4.73 -33.67
N ASP A 287 -3.63 5.65 -33.59
CA ASP A 287 -3.37 7.02 -33.15
C ASP A 287 -2.70 7.02 -31.76
N GLN A 288 -1.60 7.78 -31.62
CA GLN A 288 -0.81 7.83 -30.40
C GLN A 288 -1.62 8.33 -29.19
N GLY A 289 -2.69 9.10 -29.41
CA GLY A 289 -3.61 9.55 -28.36
C GLY A 289 -4.42 8.42 -27.71
N THR A 290 -4.44 7.22 -28.30
CA THR A 290 -5.15 6.05 -27.75
C THR A 290 -4.32 5.24 -26.74
N LEU A 291 -3.02 5.54 -26.62
CA LEU A 291 -2.10 4.96 -25.64
C LEU A 291 -1.78 6.00 -24.55
N ALA A 292 -1.98 5.66 -23.29
CA ALA A 292 -1.69 6.56 -22.18
C ALA A 292 -0.90 5.90 -21.04
N LEU A 293 -0.30 6.74 -20.20
CA LEU A 293 0.43 6.34 -19.00
C LEU A 293 -0.32 6.84 -17.76
N HIS A 294 -0.37 6.01 -16.70
CA HIS A 294 -1.00 6.38 -15.44
C HIS A 294 -0.22 5.93 -14.20
N HIS A 295 0.30 6.89 -13.42
CA HIS A 295 0.87 6.63 -12.09
C HIS A 295 0.83 7.86 -11.19
N GLY A 296 0.96 7.66 -9.87
CA GLY A 296 0.79 8.73 -8.87
C GLY A 296 1.74 9.93 -8.98
N SER A 297 2.87 9.79 -9.68
CA SER A 297 3.81 10.88 -9.95
C SER A 297 3.39 11.84 -11.07
N LEU A 298 2.34 11.53 -11.84
CA LEU A 298 1.83 12.39 -12.92
C LEU A 298 0.98 13.53 -12.36
N ASP A 299 0.91 14.62 -13.13
CA ASP A 299 0.05 15.76 -12.82
C ASP A 299 -1.42 15.34 -12.62
N PRO A 300 -2.13 15.87 -11.60
CA PRO A 300 -3.53 15.52 -11.34
C PRO A 300 -4.47 15.74 -12.54
N ALA A 301 -4.26 16.80 -13.33
CA ALA A 301 -5.11 17.07 -14.49
C ALA A 301 -4.90 16.01 -15.59
N LEU A 302 -3.65 15.59 -15.81
CA LEU A 302 -3.33 14.51 -16.75
C LEU A 302 -3.94 13.17 -16.30
N ARG A 303 -3.86 12.86 -15.00
CA ARG A 303 -4.50 11.64 -14.45
C ARG A 303 -6.01 11.66 -14.68
N GLN A 304 -6.67 12.78 -14.38
CA GLN A 304 -8.10 12.94 -14.62
C GLN A 304 -8.46 12.76 -16.10
N GLN A 305 -7.68 13.34 -17.02
CA GLN A 305 -7.89 13.17 -18.46
C GLN A 305 -7.80 11.70 -18.89
N VAL A 306 -6.84 10.94 -18.35
CA VAL A 306 -6.70 9.50 -18.64
C VAL A 306 -7.86 8.70 -18.04
N GLU A 307 -8.27 8.99 -16.81
CA GLU A 307 -9.43 8.35 -16.17
C GLU A 307 -10.73 8.63 -16.95
N ASP A 308 -10.92 9.85 -17.44
CA ASP A 308 -12.06 10.23 -18.26
C ASP A 308 -12.03 9.57 -19.64
N GLY A 309 -10.85 9.47 -20.26
CA GLY A 309 -10.66 8.74 -21.53
C GLY A 309 -10.95 7.24 -21.41
N LEU A 310 -10.54 6.61 -20.30
CA LEU A 310 -10.92 5.22 -19.99
C LEU A 310 -12.43 5.05 -19.83
N ARG A 311 -13.09 6.00 -19.15
CA ARG A 311 -14.55 5.97 -18.94
C ARG A 311 -15.33 6.20 -20.24
N ALA A 312 -14.81 7.06 -21.11
CA ALA A 312 -15.41 7.37 -22.41
C ALA A 312 -15.08 6.32 -23.50
N GLY A 313 -14.20 5.35 -23.21
CA GLY A 313 -13.77 4.34 -24.18
C GLY A 313 -12.91 4.90 -25.31
N THR A 314 -12.29 6.08 -25.13
CA THR A 314 -11.44 6.70 -26.15
C THR A 314 -9.99 6.19 -26.13
N LEU A 315 -9.60 5.52 -25.04
CA LEU A 315 -8.27 4.94 -24.86
C LEU A 315 -8.30 3.43 -25.11
N ARG A 316 -7.40 2.97 -25.98
CA ARG A 316 -7.19 1.54 -26.25
C ARG A 316 -6.28 0.90 -25.21
N CYS A 317 -5.25 1.59 -24.74
CA CYS A 317 -4.34 1.02 -23.74
C CYS A 317 -3.91 2.07 -22.74
N VAL A 318 -4.00 1.73 -21.46
CA VAL A 318 -3.37 2.50 -20.39
C VAL A 318 -2.35 1.64 -19.67
N VAL A 319 -1.10 2.09 -19.70
CA VAL A 319 -0.01 1.48 -18.92
C VAL A 319 -0.03 2.10 -17.52
N ALA A 320 -0.30 1.29 -16.50
CA ALA A 320 -0.55 1.76 -15.16
C ALA A 320 0.27 1.06 -14.08
N THR A 321 0.44 1.73 -12.95
CA THR A 321 0.91 1.12 -11.68
C THR A 321 -0.29 0.80 -10.78
N SER A 322 -0.09 0.60 -9.47
CA SER A 322 -1.19 0.45 -8.50
C SER A 322 -2.16 1.63 -8.43
N SER A 323 -1.86 2.75 -9.09
CA SER A 323 -2.74 3.92 -9.15
C SER A 323 -4.14 3.63 -9.69
N LEU A 324 -4.33 2.54 -10.46
CA LEU A 324 -5.64 2.11 -10.98
C LEU A 324 -6.08 0.74 -10.41
N ASP A 325 -5.39 0.20 -9.39
CA ASP A 325 -5.79 -1.08 -8.76
C ASP A 325 -7.17 -0.97 -8.09
N LEU A 326 -7.52 0.23 -7.59
CA LEU A 326 -8.61 0.47 -6.65
C LEU A 326 -9.62 1.53 -7.13
N GLY A 327 -10.87 1.37 -6.69
CA GLY A 327 -11.87 2.43 -6.58
C GLY A 327 -12.61 2.91 -7.83
N VAL A 328 -12.03 2.87 -9.04
CA VAL A 328 -12.72 3.46 -10.21
C VAL A 328 -13.25 2.38 -11.14
N ASP A 329 -14.56 2.40 -11.41
CA ASP A 329 -15.20 1.49 -12.36
C ASP A 329 -14.99 2.00 -13.79
N PHE A 330 -14.31 1.20 -14.61
CA PHE A 330 -14.06 1.48 -16.02
C PHE A 330 -14.85 0.48 -16.88
N PRO A 331 -16.12 0.77 -17.23
CA PRO A 331 -17.02 -0.19 -17.86
C PRO A 331 -16.53 -0.65 -19.24
N GLU A 332 -15.78 0.18 -19.95
CA GLU A 332 -15.26 -0.07 -21.30
C GLU A 332 -13.99 -0.93 -21.33
N VAL A 333 -13.35 -1.18 -20.17
CA VAL A 333 -12.13 -2.01 -20.11
C VAL A 333 -12.47 -3.47 -20.36
N GLU A 334 -12.00 -3.98 -21.50
CA GLU A 334 -12.26 -5.36 -21.93
C GLU A 334 -11.22 -6.33 -21.38
N GLN A 335 -9.96 -5.90 -21.29
CA GLN A 335 -8.84 -6.75 -20.95
C GLN A 335 -7.94 -6.12 -19.88
N VAL A 336 -7.40 -6.95 -19.00
CA VAL A 336 -6.37 -6.55 -18.05
C VAL A 336 -5.15 -7.45 -18.26
N LEU A 337 -3.98 -6.83 -18.32
CA LEU A 337 -2.69 -7.50 -18.40
C LEU A 337 -1.90 -7.20 -17.12
N GLN A 338 -1.21 -8.20 -16.58
CA GLN A 338 -0.30 -8.08 -15.45
C GLN A 338 1.11 -8.35 -15.93
N LEU A 339 1.95 -7.33 -16.02
CA LEU A 339 3.36 -7.50 -16.34
C LEU A 339 4.20 -7.84 -15.11
N GLY A 340 5.00 -8.90 -15.24
CA GLY A 340 5.88 -9.41 -14.20
C GLY A 340 5.12 -10.05 -13.05
N SER A 341 5.84 -10.26 -11.95
CA SER A 341 5.35 -10.90 -10.73
C SER A 341 4.00 -10.32 -10.25
N PRO A 342 3.04 -11.15 -9.83
CA PRO A 342 1.77 -10.68 -9.28
C PRO A 342 1.93 -10.05 -7.88
N LYS A 343 3.02 -10.37 -7.18
CA LYS A 343 3.36 -9.99 -5.78
C LYS A 343 2.39 -10.46 -4.70
N GLY A 344 1.10 -10.61 -5.01
CA GLY A 344 0.10 -11.12 -4.09
C GLY A 344 -1.23 -11.42 -4.77
N VAL A 345 -2.01 -12.29 -4.13
CA VAL A 345 -3.27 -12.86 -4.62
C VAL A 345 -4.38 -11.81 -4.58
N ALA A 346 -4.51 -11.09 -3.45
CA ALA A 346 -5.49 -10.02 -3.29
C ALA A 346 -5.37 -8.96 -4.40
N ARG A 347 -4.14 -8.57 -4.73
CA ARG A 347 -3.88 -7.55 -5.75
C ARG A 347 -4.19 -8.04 -7.15
N LEU A 348 -3.76 -9.25 -7.52
CA LEU A 348 -4.10 -9.82 -8.83
C LEU A 348 -5.63 -9.92 -8.98
N ARG A 349 -6.32 -10.33 -7.91
CA ARG A 349 -7.79 -10.38 -7.88
C ARG A 349 -8.44 -9.01 -8.09
N GLN A 350 -7.95 -7.97 -7.41
CA GLN A 350 -8.45 -6.60 -7.61
C GLN A 350 -8.25 -6.14 -9.06
N ARG A 351 -7.06 -6.38 -9.63
CA ARG A 351 -6.73 -6.05 -11.03
C ARG A 351 -7.61 -6.80 -12.02
N ALA A 352 -7.78 -8.11 -11.84
CA ALA A 352 -8.64 -8.93 -12.69
C ALA A 352 -10.11 -8.48 -12.65
N GLY A 353 -10.55 -7.93 -11.52
CA GLY A 353 -11.87 -7.32 -11.36
C GLY A 353 -12.09 -6.04 -12.17
N ARG A 354 -11.05 -5.47 -12.79
CA ARG A 354 -11.16 -4.30 -13.68
C ARG A 354 -11.56 -4.67 -15.12
N ALA A 355 -11.40 -5.93 -15.53
CA ALA A 355 -11.82 -6.41 -16.84
C ALA A 355 -13.32 -6.77 -16.84
N ARG A 356 -14.05 -6.29 -17.86
CA ARG A 356 -15.46 -6.64 -18.15
C ARG A 356 -16.37 -6.58 -16.91
N HIS A 357 -16.56 -5.36 -16.40
CA HIS A 357 -17.39 -5.07 -15.22
C HIS A 357 -18.91 -5.17 -15.49
N ARG A 358 -19.37 -6.30 -16.04
CA ARG A 358 -20.80 -6.62 -16.24
C ARG A 358 -21.28 -7.62 -15.20
N PRO A 359 -22.52 -7.51 -14.68
CA PRO A 359 -23.15 -8.57 -13.89
C PRO A 359 -23.12 -9.91 -14.64
N GLY A 360 -22.52 -10.95 -14.05
CA GLY A 360 -22.46 -12.30 -14.63
C GLY A 360 -21.17 -12.69 -15.41
N ALA A 361 -20.29 -11.75 -15.76
CA ALA A 361 -19.03 -12.06 -16.46
C ALA A 361 -17.88 -12.38 -15.47
N SER A 362 -17.08 -13.42 -15.76
CA SER A 362 -15.86 -13.76 -15.00
C SER A 362 -14.74 -12.75 -15.28
N GLY A 363 -14.03 -12.32 -14.24
CA GLY A 363 -12.83 -11.49 -14.40
C GLY A 363 -11.72 -12.29 -15.07
N SER A 364 -11.02 -11.69 -16.03
CA SER A 364 -9.92 -12.34 -16.75
C SER A 364 -8.69 -11.46 -16.68
N ILE A 365 -7.53 -12.08 -16.45
CA ILE A 365 -6.24 -11.39 -16.44
C ILE A 365 -5.21 -12.18 -17.23
N LEU A 366 -4.46 -11.49 -18.08
CA LEU A 366 -3.35 -12.05 -18.83
C LEU A 366 -2.03 -11.67 -18.15
N CYS A 367 -1.36 -12.66 -17.54
CA CYS A 367 -0.07 -12.48 -16.89
C CYS A 367 1.05 -12.58 -17.92
N VAL A 368 1.94 -11.59 -17.94
CA VAL A 368 3.02 -11.45 -18.92
C VAL A 368 4.35 -11.58 -18.16
N PRO A 369 5.04 -12.72 -18.27
CA PRO A 369 6.28 -12.91 -17.54
C PRO A 369 7.37 -12.01 -18.11
N SER A 370 8.24 -11.52 -17.23
CA SER A 370 9.46 -10.80 -17.57
C SER A 370 10.70 -11.70 -17.51
N HIS A 371 10.61 -12.82 -16.81
CA HIS A 371 11.60 -13.89 -16.74
C HIS A 371 10.96 -15.23 -16.34
N ALA A 372 11.68 -16.34 -16.49
CA ALA A 372 11.14 -17.70 -16.36
C ALA A 372 10.49 -17.97 -15.00
N LEU A 373 11.16 -17.63 -13.89
CA LEU A 373 10.63 -17.90 -12.54
C LEU A 373 9.27 -17.24 -12.22
N GLU A 374 8.88 -16.17 -12.92
CA GLU A 374 7.54 -15.57 -12.74
C GLU A 374 6.41 -16.47 -13.26
N LEU A 375 6.69 -17.42 -14.15
CA LEU A 375 5.71 -18.44 -14.57
C LEU A 375 5.30 -19.32 -13.37
N ALA A 376 6.24 -19.66 -12.50
CA ALA A 376 5.94 -20.42 -11.28
C ALA A 376 5.05 -19.58 -10.35
N GLU A 377 5.29 -18.27 -10.25
CA GLU A 377 4.44 -17.36 -9.49
C GLU A 377 3.01 -17.27 -10.06
N TYR A 378 2.84 -17.36 -11.38
CA TYR A 378 1.50 -17.38 -12.01
C TYR A 378 0.74 -18.68 -11.73
N ALA A 379 1.43 -19.84 -11.80
CA ALA A 379 0.86 -21.11 -11.36
C ALA A 379 0.45 -21.05 -9.87
N SER A 380 1.32 -20.48 -9.04
CA SER A 380 1.11 -20.31 -7.60
C SER A 380 -0.11 -19.45 -7.29
N VAL A 381 -0.28 -18.31 -7.97
CA VAL A 381 -1.49 -17.48 -7.77
C VAL A 381 -2.75 -18.19 -8.27
N ARG A 382 -2.68 -18.94 -9.37
CA ARG A 382 -3.85 -19.70 -9.85
C ARG A 382 -4.32 -20.70 -8.81
N ARG A 383 -3.38 -21.44 -8.20
CA ARG A 383 -3.67 -22.35 -7.08
C ARG A 383 -4.22 -21.60 -5.88
N ALA A 384 -3.56 -20.53 -5.44
CA ALA A 384 -4.01 -19.70 -4.32
C ALA A 384 -5.45 -19.19 -4.50
N LEU A 385 -5.82 -18.76 -5.71
CA LEU A 385 -7.17 -18.33 -6.05
C LEU A 385 -8.19 -19.47 -6.01
N ALA A 386 -7.80 -20.67 -6.45
CA ALA A 386 -8.66 -21.86 -6.41
C ALA A 386 -8.92 -22.33 -4.97
N GLU A 387 -7.91 -22.21 -4.09
CA GLU A 387 -8.01 -22.54 -2.67
C GLU A 387 -8.64 -21.42 -1.82
N GLY A 388 -8.89 -20.25 -2.41
CA GLY A 388 -9.47 -19.11 -1.69
C GLY A 388 -8.49 -18.40 -0.75
N VAL A 389 -7.19 -18.60 -0.92
CA VAL A 389 -6.13 -17.96 -0.14
C VAL A 389 -6.11 -16.46 -0.41
N VAL A 390 -6.11 -15.65 0.64
CA VAL A 390 -6.02 -14.19 0.57
C VAL A 390 -5.11 -13.70 1.69
N GLU A 391 -4.28 -12.70 1.39
CA GLU A 391 -3.40 -12.11 2.39
C GLU A 391 -4.18 -11.47 3.55
N ALA A 392 -3.68 -11.68 4.76
CA ALA A 392 -4.09 -10.94 5.94
C ALA A 392 -3.47 -9.54 5.94
N ARG A 393 -4.17 -8.56 6.52
CA ARG A 393 -3.64 -7.21 6.77
C ARG A 393 -3.50 -7.04 8.27
N ARG A 394 -2.26 -7.00 8.78
CA ARG A 394 -2.00 -6.87 10.22
C ARG A 394 -2.24 -5.42 10.68
N PRO A 395 -3.15 -5.17 11.64
CA PRO A 395 -3.39 -3.83 12.16
C PRO A 395 -2.21 -3.33 13.00
N PRO A 396 -1.73 -2.10 12.80
CA PRO A 396 -0.71 -1.51 13.68
C PRO A 396 -1.25 -1.31 15.10
N THR A 397 -0.42 -1.59 16.10
CA THR A 397 -0.72 -1.35 17.51
C THR A 397 0.17 -0.24 18.05
N LEU A 398 -0.31 0.57 18.99
CA LEU A 398 0.42 1.63 19.70
C LEU A 398 1.27 2.58 18.83
N PRO A 399 0.79 3.14 17.69
CA PRO A 399 1.51 4.20 16.99
C PRO A 399 1.34 5.53 17.75
N LEU A 400 2.27 5.78 18.69
CA LEU A 400 2.16 6.88 19.65
C LEU A 400 2.23 8.27 19.00
N ASP A 401 2.81 8.39 17.81
CA ASP A 401 2.81 9.62 17.01
C ASP A 401 1.38 10.01 16.55
N VAL A 402 0.60 9.02 16.12
CA VAL A 402 -0.82 9.21 15.74
C VAL A 402 -1.65 9.58 16.97
N LEU A 403 -1.37 8.96 18.12
CA LEU A 403 -2.04 9.30 19.38
C LEU A 403 -1.72 10.73 19.83
N ALA A 404 -0.46 11.14 19.77
CA ALA A 404 -0.06 12.51 20.07
C ALA A 404 -0.76 13.53 19.15
N GLN A 405 -0.78 13.26 17.84
CA GLN A 405 -1.53 14.10 16.88
C GLN A 405 -3.02 14.17 17.22
N HIS A 406 -3.62 13.05 17.61
CA HIS A 406 -5.02 12.99 17.99
C HIS A 406 -5.29 13.81 19.27
N ALA A 407 -4.48 13.65 20.31
CA ALA A 407 -4.59 14.41 21.55
C ALA A 407 -4.50 15.93 21.31
N VAL A 408 -3.55 16.39 20.48
CA VAL A 408 -3.47 17.80 20.06
C VAL A 408 -4.74 18.24 19.31
N SER A 409 -5.29 17.38 18.45
CA SER A 409 -6.56 17.64 17.76
C SER A 409 -7.73 17.78 18.73
N ARG A 410 -7.75 16.98 19.82
CA ARG A 410 -8.76 17.08 20.88
C ARG A 410 -8.59 18.34 21.73
N ALA A 411 -7.34 18.74 22.03
CA ALA A 411 -7.06 20.00 22.72
C ALA A 411 -7.60 21.21 21.94
N LEU A 412 -7.48 21.16 20.61
CA LEU A 412 -7.98 22.20 19.71
C LEU A 412 -9.51 22.18 19.55
N ALA A 413 -10.15 21.03 19.73
CA ALA A 413 -11.59 20.82 19.55
C ALA A 413 -12.43 21.13 20.81
N GLY A 414 -12.04 22.16 21.58
CA GLY A 414 -12.71 22.56 22.83
C GLY A 414 -12.11 21.95 24.11
N GLY A 415 -10.99 21.25 23.99
CA GLY A 415 -10.23 20.71 25.11
C GLY A 415 -10.69 19.33 25.60
N PHE A 416 -9.84 18.63 26.33
CA PHE A 416 -10.14 17.29 26.87
C PHE A 416 -9.73 17.13 28.34
N ASP A 417 -10.38 16.18 29.01
CA ASP A 417 -9.94 15.62 30.29
C ASP A 417 -9.05 14.39 30.03
N SER A 418 -7.98 14.24 30.82
CA SER A 418 -6.96 13.20 30.61
C SER A 418 -7.54 11.79 30.80
N ALA A 419 -8.25 11.55 31.90
CA ALA A 419 -8.78 10.23 32.23
C ALA A 419 -9.86 9.81 31.23
N ALA A 420 -10.74 10.75 30.85
CA ALA A 420 -11.79 10.50 29.86
C ALA A 420 -11.21 10.18 28.47
N LEU A 421 -10.19 10.93 28.01
CA LEU A 421 -9.56 10.67 26.73
C LEU A 421 -8.79 9.34 26.73
N LEU A 422 -8.08 9.02 27.82
CA LEU A 422 -7.39 7.73 27.97
C LEU A 422 -8.39 6.56 27.88
N ALA A 423 -9.50 6.64 28.60
CA ALA A 423 -10.55 5.63 28.56
C ALA A 423 -11.15 5.48 27.14
N GLN A 424 -11.34 6.58 26.41
CA GLN A 424 -11.79 6.54 25.02
C GLN A 424 -10.77 5.88 24.09
N VAL A 425 -9.50 6.24 24.21
CA VAL A 425 -8.40 5.70 23.38
C VAL A 425 -8.21 4.20 23.62
N ARG A 426 -8.25 3.74 24.87
CA ARG A 426 -8.14 2.31 25.22
C ARG A 426 -9.30 1.44 24.69
N ARG A 427 -10.44 2.04 24.33
CA ARG A 427 -11.52 1.31 23.62
C ARG A 427 -11.23 1.07 22.14
N THR A 428 -10.15 1.61 21.58
CA THR A 428 -9.75 1.31 20.20
C THR A 428 -8.81 0.10 20.16
N HIS A 429 -8.84 -0.67 19.07
CA HIS A 429 -7.96 -1.83 18.93
C HIS A 429 -6.48 -1.43 18.96
N ALA A 430 -6.11 -0.36 18.25
CA ALA A 430 -4.72 0.09 18.19
C ALA A 430 -4.12 0.44 19.56
N PHE A 431 -4.92 0.90 20.53
CA PHE A 431 -4.42 1.37 21.83
C PHE A 431 -5.01 0.61 23.02
N ALA A 432 -5.58 -0.59 22.80
CA ALA A 432 -6.16 -1.42 23.85
C ALA A 432 -5.12 -1.77 24.94
N SER A 433 -3.86 -1.96 24.57
CA SER A 433 -2.74 -2.26 25.47
C SER A 433 -1.92 -1.04 25.90
N LEU A 434 -2.42 0.18 25.70
CA LEU A 434 -1.70 1.40 26.06
C LEU A 434 -1.48 1.48 27.57
N GLY A 435 -0.23 1.49 28.02
CA GLY A 435 0.14 1.63 29.44
C GLY A 435 0.00 3.08 29.94
N ASP A 436 -0.12 3.26 31.26
CA ASP A 436 -0.23 4.59 31.87
C ASP A 436 1.03 5.44 31.67
N ASP A 437 2.22 4.83 31.74
CA ASP A 437 3.49 5.53 31.48
C ASP A 437 3.58 6.03 30.04
N GLN A 438 3.11 5.24 29.07
CA GLN A 438 3.07 5.63 27.67
C GLN A 438 2.09 6.78 27.45
N TRP A 439 0.94 6.75 28.13
CA TRP A 439 -0.02 7.85 28.10
C TRP A 439 0.58 9.14 28.68
N GLN A 440 1.25 9.03 29.83
CA GLN A 440 1.90 10.16 30.46
C GLN A 440 3.03 10.73 29.59
N ALA A 441 3.81 9.88 28.91
CA ALA A 441 4.81 10.30 27.95
C ALA A 441 4.19 11.08 26.78
N VAL A 442 3.02 10.65 26.27
CA VAL A 442 2.28 11.39 25.24
C VAL A 442 1.82 12.76 25.75
N LEU A 443 1.31 12.85 26.97
CA LEU A 443 0.90 14.13 27.58
C LEU A 443 2.09 15.07 27.77
N THR A 444 3.20 14.57 28.31
CA THR A 444 4.45 15.33 28.45
C THR A 444 4.95 15.82 27.10
N PHE A 445 4.90 14.97 26.06
CA PHE A 445 5.28 15.35 24.72
C PHE A 445 4.42 16.48 24.12
N ILE A 446 3.09 16.42 24.25
CA ILE A 446 2.23 17.47 23.68
C ILE A 446 2.27 18.78 24.48
N VAL A 447 2.60 18.72 25.78
CA VAL A 447 2.66 19.91 26.66
C VAL A 447 3.99 20.63 26.53
N GLN A 448 5.11 19.90 26.52
CA GLN A 448 6.45 20.51 26.58
C GLN A 448 7.45 19.94 25.55
N GLY A 449 7.02 19.06 24.63
CA GLY A 449 7.88 18.50 23.59
C GLY A 449 8.76 17.33 24.02
N GLY A 450 8.65 16.85 25.27
CA GLY A 450 9.54 15.84 25.86
C GLY A 450 10.44 16.45 26.95
N GLN A 451 11.47 15.71 27.41
CA GLN A 451 12.43 16.27 28.37
C GLN A 451 13.42 17.21 27.66
N ALA A 452 13.98 16.76 26.53
CA ALA A 452 14.98 17.52 25.78
C ALA A 452 14.45 18.81 25.14
N LEU A 453 13.15 18.87 24.79
CA LEU A 453 12.57 20.01 24.09
C LEU A 453 11.83 21.00 25.02
N ALA A 454 11.85 20.74 26.34
CA ALA A 454 11.09 21.52 27.32
C ALA A 454 11.43 23.02 27.35
N GLN A 455 12.66 23.40 26.98
CA GLN A 455 13.11 24.78 26.98
C GLN A 455 12.68 25.58 25.74
N TYR A 456 12.06 24.93 24.75
CA TYR A 456 11.74 25.52 23.45
C TYR A 456 10.21 25.70 23.29
N PRO A 457 9.70 26.94 23.41
CA PRO A 457 8.25 27.20 23.42
C PRO A 457 7.51 26.76 22.16
N ASP A 458 8.19 26.68 21.01
CA ASP A 458 7.59 26.22 19.74
C ASP A 458 7.13 24.74 19.79
N PHE A 459 7.58 23.94 20.76
CA PHE A 459 7.14 22.56 20.97
C PHE A 459 6.06 22.42 22.06
N HIS A 460 5.68 23.52 22.72
CA HIS A 460 4.64 23.54 23.74
C HIS A 460 3.26 23.71 23.07
N LYS A 461 2.63 22.60 22.67
CA LYS A 461 1.41 22.63 21.85
C LYS A 461 0.14 22.79 22.67
N VAL A 462 0.13 22.20 23.85
CA VAL A 462 -1.07 22.08 24.69
C VAL A 462 -0.75 22.58 26.08
N VAL A 463 -1.69 23.31 26.68
CA VAL A 463 -1.60 23.78 28.07
C VAL A 463 -2.61 23.01 28.89
N ARG A 464 -2.22 22.60 30.11
CA ARG A 464 -3.15 22.13 31.12
C ARG A 464 -3.62 23.35 31.92
N ASP A 465 -4.89 23.71 31.74
CA ASP A 465 -5.49 24.86 32.41
C ASP A 465 -5.76 24.56 33.90
N ALA A 466 -6.09 25.60 34.67
CA ALA A 466 -6.37 25.49 36.11
C ALA A 466 -7.56 24.56 36.44
N ASP A 467 -8.50 24.40 35.52
CA ASP A 467 -9.62 23.45 35.63
C ASP A 467 -9.22 22.00 35.29
N GLY A 468 -7.92 21.74 35.11
CA GLY A 468 -7.35 20.43 34.84
C GLY A 468 -7.49 19.96 33.39
N ARG A 469 -8.15 20.73 32.52
CA ARG A 469 -8.37 20.36 31.11
C ARG A 469 -7.21 20.79 30.22
N TYR A 470 -6.96 19.99 29.21
CA TYR A 470 -5.91 20.21 28.21
C TYR A 470 -6.49 20.98 27.01
N ARG A 471 -5.96 22.18 26.74
CA ARG A 471 -6.42 23.09 25.67
C ARG A 471 -5.26 23.67 24.85
N MET A 472 -5.56 24.05 23.62
CA MET A 472 -4.64 24.80 22.75
C MET A 472 -5.18 26.21 22.55
N HIS A 473 -4.50 27.21 23.11
CA HIS A 473 -4.90 28.62 23.03
C HIS A 473 -4.22 29.38 21.88
N ASP A 474 -3.00 28.96 21.48
CA ASP A 474 -2.21 29.62 20.44
C ASP A 474 -2.81 29.38 19.04
N ARG A 475 -3.27 30.47 18.41
CA ARG A 475 -3.88 30.45 17.05
C ARG A 475 -2.88 30.04 15.96
N ARG A 476 -1.60 30.40 16.09
CA ARG A 476 -0.54 30.05 15.13
C ARG A 476 -0.26 28.55 15.20
N GLN A 477 -0.16 28.00 16.41
CA GLN A 477 0.00 26.56 16.59
C GLN A 477 -1.24 25.78 16.14
N ALA A 478 -2.45 26.29 16.40
CA ALA A 478 -3.69 25.72 15.90
C ALA A 478 -3.74 25.64 14.37
N LEU A 479 -3.29 26.69 13.67
CA LEU A 479 -3.20 26.69 12.21
C LEU A 479 -2.15 25.68 11.72
N ARG A 480 -0.94 25.67 12.31
CA ARG A 480 0.13 24.72 11.98
C ARG A 480 -0.35 23.28 12.14
N HIS A 481 -0.97 22.95 13.27
CA HIS A 481 -1.51 21.61 13.52
C HIS A 481 -2.53 21.20 12.47
N ARG A 482 -3.53 22.05 12.17
CA ARG A 482 -4.54 21.76 11.14
C ARG A 482 -3.95 21.51 9.74
N LEU A 483 -2.83 22.16 9.42
CA LEU A 483 -2.12 21.94 8.16
C LEU A 483 -1.31 20.63 8.15
N SER A 484 -0.94 20.09 9.32
CA SER A 484 -0.18 18.85 9.45
C SER A 484 -1.02 17.60 9.71
N ILE A 485 -2.30 17.72 10.09
CA ILE A 485 -3.18 16.57 10.38
C ILE A 485 -3.15 15.56 9.23
N GLY A 486 -2.68 14.36 9.54
CA GLY A 486 -2.68 13.21 8.64
C GLY A 486 -1.52 12.26 8.92
N THR A 487 -1.54 11.08 8.30
CA THR A 487 -0.50 10.05 8.52
C THR A 487 0.25 9.67 7.25
N ILE A 488 -0.12 10.23 6.09
CA ILE A 488 0.49 9.90 4.81
C ILE A 488 1.87 10.54 4.72
N SER A 489 2.94 9.75 4.90
CA SER A 489 4.32 10.12 4.59
C SER A 489 4.64 9.81 3.15
N SER A 490 4.62 10.83 2.30
CA SER A 490 5.27 10.72 0.99
C SER A 490 6.77 10.82 1.18
N ASP A 491 7.52 9.99 0.46
CA ASP A 491 8.89 10.36 0.13
C ASP A 491 8.90 11.71 -0.56
N GLY A 492 9.96 12.47 -0.33
CA GLY A 492 10.07 13.79 -0.90
C GLY A 492 9.91 13.76 -2.41
N SER A 493 9.15 14.70 -2.97
CA SER A 493 8.97 14.80 -4.42
C SER A 493 9.47 16.16 -4.92
N VAL A 494 10.27 16.15 -5.98
CA VAL A 494 10.70 17.35 -6.74
C VAL A 494 9.77 17.49 -7.95
N ARG A 495 9.10 18.63 -8.07
CA ARG A 495 8.24 18.94 -9.23
C ARG A 495 9.08 19.03 -10.50
N VAL A 496 8.63 18.45 -11.60
CA VAL A 496 9.31 18.57 -12.91
C VAL A 496 8.51 19.55 -13.77
N GLN A 497 9.17 20.60 -14.27
CA GLN A 497 8.51 21.66 -15.03
C GLN A 497 9.38 22.12 -16.20
N PHE A 498 8.78 22.45 -17.35
CA PHE A 498 9.54 23.06 -18.45
C PHE A 498 10.06 24.46 -18.09
N LEU A 499 11.26 24.81 -18.56
CA LEU A 499 11.84 26.14 -18.37
C LEU A 499 10.94 27.27 -18.91
N ARG A 500 10.21 26.98 -19.99
CA ARG A 500 9.16 27.82 -20.58
C ARG A 500 7.95 26.94 -20.87
N GLY A 501 7.12 26.66 -19.85
CA GLY A 501 5.93 25.82 -20.02
C GLY A 501 5.33 25.29 -18.72
N GLY A 502 4.39 24.36 -18.88
CA GLY A 502 3.63 23.74 -17.77
C GLY A 502 4.40 22.68 -16.98
N SER A 503 3.80 22.30 -15.84
CA SER A 503 4.26 21.20 -14.98
C SER A 503 4.03 19.85 -15.65
N LEU A 504 4.96 18.92 -15.49
CA LEU A 504 4.87 17.53 -15.99
C LEU A 504 4.50 16.52 -14.90
N GLY A 505 4.65 16.88 -13.63
CA GLY A 505 4.45 15.99 -12.48
C GLY A 505 5.55 16.15 -11.43
N ALA A 506 5.84 15.10 -10.68
CA ALA A 506 6.92 15.12 -9.68
C ALA A 506 7.70 13.79 -9.61
N VAL A 507 9.01 13.89 -9.43
CA VAL A 507 9.96 12.77 -9.24
C VAL A 507 10.35 12.65 -7.77
N GLU A 508 10.73 11.46 -7.28
CA GLU A 508 11.30 11.33 -5.92
C GLU A 508 12.58 12.17 -5.78
N GLU A 509 12.71 12.79 -4.62
CA GLU A 509 13.83 13.67 -4.27
C GLU A 509 15.16 12.93 -4.33
N GLN A 510 15.23 11.66 -3.90
CA GLN A 510 16.47 10.89 -3.97
C GLN A 510 16.99 10.81 -5.40
N PHE A 511 16.10 10.59 -6.37
CA PHE A 511 16.47 10.60 -7.78
C PHE A 511 16.93 11.99 -8.22
N ALA A 512 16.12 13.02 -7.96
CA ALA A 512 16.45 14.39 -8.35
C ALA A 512 17.73 14.93 -7.70
N SER A 513 18.05 14.49 -6.47
CA SER A 513 19.26 14.87 -5.74
C SER A 513 20.54 14.30 -6.33
N ARG A 514 20.45 13.18 -7.07
CA ARG A 514 21.58 12.56 -7.77
C ARG A 514 21.84 13.21 -9.13
N LEU A 515 20.85 13.93 -9.68
CA LEU A 515 20.97 14.59 -10.98
C LEU A 515 21.82 15.87 -10.89
N ARG A 516 22.68 16.06 -11.87
CA ARG A 516 23.46 17.27 -12.13
C ARG A 516 22.85 18.04 -13.31
N ARG A 517 23.14 19.33 -13.38
CA ARG A 517 22.77 20.15 -14.54
C ARG A 517 23.37 19.55 -15.82
N GLY A 518 22.54 19.38 -16.84
CA GLY A 518 22.89 18.70 -18.09
C GLY A 518 22.54 17.20 -18.12
N ASP A 519 22.25 16.59 -16.97
CA ASP A 519 21.84 15.18 -16.92
C ASP A 519 20.51 14.98 -17.65
N ARG A 520 20.44 13.87 -18.39
CA ARG A 520 19.26 13.47 -19.15
C ARG A 520 18.55 12.32 -18.47
N PHE A 521 17.24 12.47 -18.31
CA PHE A 521 16.40 11.44 -17.70
C PHE A 521 15.04 11.34 -18.37
N GLN A 522 14.43 10.18 -18.24
CA GLN A 522 13.11 9.92 -18.77
C GLN A 522 12.04 10.21 -17.71
N PHE A 523 10.98 10.92 -18.10
CA PHE A 523 9.83 11.18 -17.25
C PHE A 523 8.60 11.56 -18.09
N ALA A 524 7.42 11.07 -17.70
CA ALA A 524 6.16 11.34 -18.42
C ALA A 524 6.22 11.02 -19.93
N GLY A 525 6.90 9.92 -20.28
CA GLY A 525 7.06 9.46 -21.66
C GLY A 525 8.01 10.32 -22.52
N ARG A 526 8.74 11.28 -21.94
CA ARG A 526 9.63 12.21 -22.66
C ARG A 526 11.05 12.12 -22.13
N LEU A 527 12.04 12.35 -23.00
CA LEU A 527 13.44 12.52 -22.61
C LEU A 527 13.70 13.99 -22.27
N LEU A 528 14.07 14.24 -21.01
CA LEU A 528 14.22 15.57 -20.45
C LEU A 528 15.68 15.80 -20.05
N GLU A 529 16.17 17.02 -20.25
CA GLU A 529 17.47 17.47 -19.76
C GLU A 529 17.27 18.43 -18.59
N LEU A 530 17.95 18.17 -17.46
CA LEU A 530 17.91 19.03 -16.29
C LEU A 530 18.66 20.34 -16.55
N VAL A 531 17.96 21.46 -16.58
CA VAL A 531 18.57 22.79 -16.75
C VAL A 531 18.99 23.36 -15.40
N GLN A 532 18.13 23.26 -14.40
CA GLN A 532 18.41 23.74 -13.04
C GLN A 532 17.44 23.10 -12.04
N LEU A 533 17.89 22.92 -10.80
CA LEU A 533 17.04 22.50 -9.69
C LEU A 533 16.94 23.67 -8.71
N ARG A 534 15.74 24.18 -8.50
CA ARG A 534 15.46 25.34 -7.63
C ARG A 534 14.10 25.17 -6.96
N ASP A 535 14.01 25.46 -5.65
CA ASP A 535 12.75 25.47 -4.89
C ASP A 535 11.90 24.19 -5.06
N MET A 536 12.53 23.02 -4.88
CA MET A 536 11.91 21.70 -5.10
C MET A 536 11.31 21.52 -6.51
N THR A 537 11.80 22.28 -7.49
CA THR A 537 11.40 22.21 -8.89
C THR A 537 12.63 21.92 -9.76
N ALA A 538 12.60 20.80 -10.48
CA ALA A 538 13.52 20.48 -11.56
C ALA A 538 13.02 21.13 -12.84
N PHE A 539 13.67 22.23 -13.23
CA PHE A 539 13.39 22.88 -14.50
C PHE A 539 14.11 22.14 -15.62
N VAL A 540 13.33 21.74 -16.62
CA VAL A 540 13.79 20.87 -17.71
C VAL A 540 13.53 21.49 -19.08
N ARG A 541 14.22 20.94 -20.09
CA ARG A 541 13.92 21.14 -21.51
C ARG A 541 13.86 19.79 -22.21
N LEU A 542 13.23 19.72 -23.38
CA LEU A 542 13.33 18.53 -24.24
C LEU A 542 14.79 18.34 -24.67
N ALA A 543 15.33 17.15 -24.44
CA ALA A 543 16.68 16.81 -24.88
C ALA A 543 16.70 16.64 -26.42
N ARG A 544 17.78 17.05 -27.08
CA ARG A 544 18.00 16.83 -28.52
C ARG A 544 18.82 15.53 -28.73
N GLY A 545 18.32 14.62 -29.59
CA GLY A 545 18.99 13.38 -30.00
C GLY A 545 18.30 12.08 -29.53
N ARG A 546 18.65 10.93 -30.13
CA ARG A 546 18.31 9.57 -29.65
C ARG A 546 19.44 9.10 -28.72
N GLY A 547 19.14 8.81 -27.46
CA GLY A 547 20.11 8.26 -26.50
C GLY A 547 19.44 7.78 -25.20
N ASP A 548 20.08 6.83 -24.53
CA ASP A 548 19.60 6.24 -23.27
C ASP A 548 19.77 7.22 -22.11
N GLY A 549 18.69 7.88 -21.70
CA GLY A 549 18.66 8.68 -20.47
C GLY A 549 18.66 7.79 -19.24
N VAL A 550 19.14 8.31 -18.11
CA VAL A 550 19.03 7.59 -16.82
C VAL A 550 17.54 7.48 -16.47
N VAL A 551 17.01 6.25 -16.53
CA VAL A 551 15.63 5.99 -16.07
C VAL A 551 15.62 6.10 -14.54
N PRO A 552 14.76 6.93 -13.95
CA PRO A 552 14.63 7.04 -12.50
C PRO A 552 14.36 5.66 -11.89
N ARG A 553 15.28 5.15 -11.06
CA ARG A 553 15.07 3.93 -10.27
C ARG A 553 14.57 4.31 -8.89
N TRP A 554 13.27 4.17 -8.70
CA TRP A 554 12.57 4.35 -7.43
C TRP A 554 12.90 3.19 -6.49
N GLN A 555 13.43 3.48 -5.30
CA GLN A 555 13.57 2.49 -4.22
C GLN A 555 12.26 2.33 -3.46
N GLY A 556 11.44 3.39 -3.37
CA GLY A 556 10.12 3.38 -2.74
C GLY A 556 9.05 2.80 -3.66
N GLY A 557 8.96 1.46 -3.73
CA GLY A 557 7.83 0.86 -4.45
C GLY A 557 7.94 -0.60 -4.87
N GLN A 558 9.01 -1.32 -4.51
CA GLN A 558 9.02 -2.76 -4.73
C GLN A 558 8.20 -3.45 -3.65
N LEU A 559 6.94 -3.73 -3.96
CA LEU A 559 6.11 -4.63 -3.15
C LEU A 559 6.78 -6.00 -3.11
N PRO A 560 7.07 -6.56 -1.90
CA PRO A 560 7.62 -7.90 -1.79
C PRO A 560 6.57 -8.95 -2.18
N LEU A 561 7.05 -10.15 -2.55
CA LEU A 561 6.18 -11.32 -2.66
C LEU A 561 5.49 -11.60 -1.31
N SER A 562 4.18 -11.83 -1.33
CA SER A 562 3.43 -12.13 -0.11
C SER A 562 3.77 -13.53 0.43
N MET A 563 3.79 -13.66 1.76
CA MET A 563 4.04 -14.95 2.44
C MET A 563 3.13 -16.09 1.98
N PRO A 564 1.80 -15.89 1.82
CA PRO A 564 0.94 -16.95 1.29
C PRO A 564 1.32 -17.36 -0.13
N LEU A 565 1.63 -16.39 -1.01
CA LEU A 565 2.06 -16.71 -2.37
C LEU A 565 3.43 -17.41 -2.40
N GLY A 566 4.34 -17.06 -1.50
CA GLY A 566 5.61 -17.74 -1.33
C GLY A 566 5.45 -19.22 -0.95
N ARG A 567 4.45 -19.56 -0.12
CA ARG A 567 4.12 -20.96 0.22
C ARG A 567 3.60 -21.74 -0.98
N GLU A 568 2.70 -21.15 -1.77
CA GLU A 568 2.22 -21.78 -3.00
C GLU A 568 3.36 -21.96 -4.02
N LEU A 569 4.30 -21.01 -4.07
CA LEU A 569 5.48 -21.09 -4.92
C LEU A 569 6.40 -22.24 -4.52
N GLU A 570 6.60 -22.49 -3.23
CA GLU A 570 7.34 -23.68 -2.76
C GLU A 570 6.69 -24.97 -3.26
N TRP A 571 5.36 -25.06 -3.23
CA TRP A 571 4.64 -26.23 -3.72
C TRP A 571 4.80 -26.40 -5.24
N VAL A 572 4.65 -25.34 -6.03
CA VAL A 572 4.84 -25.38 -7.48
C VAL A 572 6.27 -25.80 -7.86
N LEU A 573 7.28 -25.23 -7.18
CA LEU A 573 8.68 -25.53 -7.45
C LEU A 573 9.11 -26.95 -7.02
N SER A 574 8.31 -27.63 -6.19
CA SER A 574 8.55 -29.04 -5.84
C SER A 574 8.29 -30.01 -7.01
N GLY A 575 7.73 -29.52 -8.13
CA GLY A 575 7.38 -30.33 -9.30
C GLY A 575 6.01 -31.02 -9.21
N ALA A 576 5.23 -30.73 -8.15
CA ALA A 576 3.89 -31.30 -7.95
C ALA A 576 2.80 -30.66 -8.83
N ASP A 577 3.07 -29.53 -9.48
CA ASP A 577 2.12 -28.81 -10.33
C ASP A 577 2.24 -29.21 -11.81
N ASP A 578 1.09 -29.46 -12.46
CA ASP A 578 1.01 -29.76 -13.90
C ASP A 578 0.25 -28.66 -14.68
N SER A 579 0.42 -27.40 -14.27
CA SER A 579 -0.09 -26.28 -15.06
C SER A 579 0.71 -26.08 -16.35
N ALA A 580 0.17 -25.30 -17.30
CA ALA A 580 0.89 -25.01 -18.54
C ALA A 580 2.23 -24.28 -18.27
N GLU A 581 2.25 -23.42 -17.26
CA GLU A 581 3.43 -22.73 -16.76
C GLU A 581 4.47 -23.72 -16.21
N SER A 582 4.03 -24.69 -15.41
CA SER A 582 4.92 -25.69 -14.81
C SER A 582 5.47 -26.68 -15.82
N ARG A 583 4.68 -27.08 -16.82
CA ARG A 583 5.18 -27.83 -17.98
C ARG A 583 6.24 -27.06 -18.76
N TRP A 584 6.03 -25.76 -19.00
CA TRP A 584 7.03 -24.92 -19.64
C TRP A 584 8.30 -24.80 -18.79
N LEU A 585 8.17 -24.71 -17.47
CA LEU A 585 9.29 -24.66 -16.52
C LEU A 585 10.00 -26.00 -16.29
N SER A 586 9.40 -27.12 -16.70
CA SER A 586 9.95 -28.45 -16.43
C SER A 586 11.42 -28.64 -16.82
N PRO A 587 11.95 -28.08 -17.93
CA PRO A 587 13.38 -28.21 -18.25
C PRO A 587 14.27 -27.47 -17.24
N LEU A 588 13.82 -26.31 -16.75
CA LEU A 588 14.53 -25.52 -15.75
C LEU A 588 14.51 -26.22 -14.38
N LEU A 589 13.37 -26.81 -14.00
CA LEU A 589 13.24 -27.60 -12.77
C LEU A 589 14.08 -28.89 -12.84
N ALA A 590 14.10 -29.57 -13.98
CA ALA A 590 14.96 -30.74 -14.21
C ALA A 590 16.45 -30.36 -14.08
N LEU A 591 16.87 -29.23 -14.63
CA LEU A 591 18.24 -28.72 -14.47
C LEU A 591 18.56 -28.39 -13.01
N GLN A 592 17.63 -27.76 -12.28
CA GLN A 592 17.78 -27.49 -10.84
C GLN A 592 17.95 -28.79 -10.05
N GLN A 593 17.14 -29.81 -10.34
CA GLN A 593 17.20 -31.13 -9.70
C GLN A 593 18.48 -31.91 -10.07
N GLN A 594 19.01 -31.71 -11.28
CA GLN A 594 20.26 -32.33 -11.71
C GLN A 594 21.49 -31.72 -11.01
N LEU A 595 21.50 -30.40 -10.83
CA LEU A 595 22.65 -29.71 -10.23
C LEU A 595 22.62 -29.73 -8.69
N SER A 596 21.42 -29.81 -8.10
CA SER A 596 21.17 -29.58 -6.67
C SER A 596 19.91 -30.37 -6.25
N ALA A 597 18.93 -29.70 -5.65
CA ALA A 597 17.62 -30.26 -5.33
C ALA A 597 16.52 -29.21 -5.59
N LEU A 598 15.27 -29.67 -5.70
CA LEU A 598 14.10 -28.80 -5.72
C LEU A 598 13.73 -28.36 -4.30
N PRO A 599 13.33 -27.09 -4.09
CA PRO A 599 12.72 -26.67 -2.84
C PRO A 599 11.30 -27.24 -2.72
N GLY A 600 10.77 -27.30 -1.50
CA GLY A 600 9.40 -27.75 -1.27
C GLY A 600 8.87 -27.43 0.12
N PRO A 601 7.58 -27.65 0.39
CA PRO A 601 6.96 -27.30 1.67
C PRO A 601 7.64 -27.91 2.90
N GLU A 602 8.17 -29.13 2.76
CA GLU A 602 8.84 -29.91 3.81
C GLU A 602 10.36 -29.70 3.88
N HIS A 603 10.96 -29.09 2.86
CA HIS A 603 12.41 -28.99 2.71
C HIS A 603 12.88 -27.54 2.65
N LEU A 604 13.85 -27.17 3.50
CA LEU A 604 14.62 -25.94 3.31
C LEU A 604 15.86 -26.25 2.47
N LEU A 605 15.91 -25.73 1.24
CA LEU A 605 17.08 -25.85 0.37
C LEU A 605 18.16 -24.85 0.78
N VAL A 606 19.38 -25.35 0.97
CA VAL A 606 20.61 -24.57 1.16
C VAL A 606 21.65 -25.04 0.15
N GLU A 607 22.21 -24.11 -0.62
CA GLU A 607 23.23 -24.42 -1.63
C GLU A 607 24.55 -23.72 -1.30
N GLU A 608 25.66 -24.45 -1.37
CA GLU A 608 27.01 -23.89 -1.30
C GLU A 608 27.66 -23.98 -2.69
N VAL A 609 27.97 -22.83 -3.29
CA VAL A 609 28.69 -22.75 -4.56
C VAL A 609 30.02 -22.06 -4.34
N ARG A 610 31.12 -22.68 -4.79
CA ARG A 610 32.45 -22.06 -4.81
C ARG A 610 32.79 -21.60 -6.23
N ARG A 611 33.16 -20.32 -6.39
CA ARG A 611 33.64 -19.75 -7.66
C ARG A 611 34.95 -18.99 -7.43
N ARG A 612 35.52 -18.46 -8.52
CA ARG A 612 36.74 -17.63 -8.47
C ARG A 612 36.59 -16.42 -7.56
N GLU A 613 35.38 -15.87 -7.47
CA GLU A 613 35.08 -14.70 -6.65
C GLU A 613 34.91 -15.02 -5.15
N GLY A 614 34.87 -16.30 -4.77
CA GLY A 614 34.68 -16.76 -3.39
C GLY A 614 33.57 -17.80 -3.22
N GLN A 615 33.21 -18.05 -1.96
CA GLN A 615 32.11 -18.93 -1.57
C GLN A 615 30.78 -18.17 -1.57
N PHE A 616 29.71 -18.84 -1.99
CA PHE A 616 28.34 -18.33 -1.94
C PHE A 616 27.44 -19.37 -1.26
N LEU A 617 26.71 -18.93 -0.23
CA LEU A 617 25.76 -19.74 0.52
C LEU A 617 24.35 -19.21 0.22
N PHE A 618 23.55 -19.97 -0.52
CA PHE A 618 22.19 -19.62 -0.88
C PHE A 618 21.20 -20.30 0.05
N VAL A 619 20.14 -19.59 0.46
CA VAL A 619 19.05 -20.11 1.29
C VAL A 619 17.73 -19.71 0.66
N TYR A 620 16.80 -20.66 0.50
CA TYR A 620 15.53 -20.46 -0.22
C TYR A 620 14.30 -20.68 0.66
N PRO A 621 13.92 -19.70 1.51
CA PRO A 621 12.74 -19.81 2.37
C PRO A 621 11.45 -19.26 1.73
N PHE A 622 11.51 -18.60 0.56
CA PHE A 622 10.34 -18.06 -0.17
C PHE A 622 9.40 -17.20 0.71
N ALA A 623 9.99 -16.31 1.49
CA ALA A 623 9.30 -15.47 2.47
C ALA A 623 9.13 -14.00 2.04
N GLY A 624 9.57 -13.66 0.83
CA GLY A 624 9.56 -12.29 0.33
C GLY A 624 10.74 -11.45 0.82
N ARG A 625 11.02 -10.38 0.07
CA ARG A 625 12.25 -9.59 0.18
C ARG A 625 12.55 -9.03 1.59
N HIS A 626 11.56 -8.48 2.30
CA HIS A 626 11.79 -7.88 3.63
C HIS A 626 12.24 -8.91 4.67
N VAL A 627 11.57 -10.08 4.70
CA VAL A 627 11.96 -11.17 5.60
C VAL A 627 13.32 -11.73 5.22
N HIS A 628 13.62 -11.85 3.92
CA HIS A 628 14.93 -12.29 3.47
C HIS A 628 16.05 -11.32 3.87
N GLU A 629 15.82 -10.01 3.79
CA GLU A 629 16.80 -8.98 4.21
C GLU A 629 17.13 -9.14 5.70
N ALA A 630 16.10 -9.26 6.54
CA ALA A 630 16.25 -9.46 7.98
C ALA A 630 16.96 -10.80 8.30
N LEU A 631 16.57 -11.87 7.61
CA LEU A 631 17.18 -13.18 7.76
C LEU A 631 18.66 -13.18 7.31
N ALA A 632 18.98 -12.54 6.20
CA ALA A 632 20.35 -12.48 5.70
C ALA A 632 21.27 -11.72 6.65
N ALA A 633 20.82 -10.58 7.18
CA ALA A 633 21.55 -9.83 8.20
C ALA A 633 21.75 -10.65 9.48
N LEU A 634 20.69 -11.31 9.97
CA LEU A 634 20.73 -12.19 11.14
C LEU A 634 21.76 -13.31 10.97
N LEU A 635 21.69 -14.04 9.86
CA LEU A 635 22.61 -15.13 9.56
C LEU A 635 24.04 -14.65 9.43
N ALA A 636 24.26 -13.53 8.73
CA ALA A 636 25.59 -12.93 8.60
C ALA A 636 26.20 -12.62 9.98
N LEU A 637 25.46 -11.96 10.87
CA LEU A 637 25.93 -11.67 12.23
C LEU A 637 26.23 -12.95 13.03
N ARG A 638 25.34 -13.93 12.99
CA ARG A 638 25.54 -15.17 13.76
C ARG A 638 26.75 -15.95 13.24
N CYS A 639 26.99 -15.96 11.94
CA CYS A 639 28.21 -16.51 11.37
C CYS A 639 29.47 -15.76 11.83
N THR A 640 29.47 -14.42 11.85
CA THR A 640 30.65 -13.65 12.28
C THR A 640 31.00 -13.80 13.76
N ARG A 641 30.01 -14.14 14.60
CA ARG A 641 30.24 -14.51 16.01
C ARG A 641 30.92 -15.86 16.19
N ARG A 642 30.68 -16.81 15.28
CA ARG A 642 31.34 -18.13 15.28
C ARG A 642 32.77 -18.03 14.73
N GLN A 643 32.93 -17.31 13.62
CA GLN A 643 34.20 -17.12 12.94
C GLN A 643 34.34 -15.67 12.47
N ARG A 644 35.41 -14.98 12.88
CA ARG A 644 35.69 -13.60 12.42
C ARG A 644 35.73 -13.57 10.89
N ASN A 645 34.80 -12.84 10.29
CA ASN A 645 34.62 -12.80 8.84
C ASN A 645 33.89 -11.51 8.43
N SER A 646 34.02 -11.13 7.16
CA SER A 646 33.21 -10.07 6.54
C SER A 646 32.24 -10.74 5.58
N ILE A 647 30.95 -10.65 5.86
CA ILE A 647 29.92 -11.37 5.09
C ILE A 647 29.03 -10.36 4.38
N GLY A 648 29.19 -10.25 3.07
CA GLY A 648 28.26 -9.47 2.23
C GLY A 648 27.08 -10.33 1.83
N TYR A 649 25.88 -9.77 1.77
CA TYR A 649 24.69 -10.51 1.38
C TYR A 649 23.85 -9.77 0.33
N ALA A 650 22.95 -10.51 -0.34
CA ALA A 650 21.94 -9.96 -1.22
C ALA A 650 20.67 -10.81 -1.17
N VAL A 651 19.53 -10.21 -1.51
CA VAL A 651 18.22 -10.86 -1.39
C VAL A 651 17.32 -10.55 -2.57
N ASN A 652 16.44 -11.48 -2.92
CA ASN A 652 15.33 -11.24 -3.84
C ASN A 652 14.02 -11.78 -3.23
N ASP A 653 12.97 -11.95 -4.03
CA ASP A 653 11.68 -12.46 -3.53
C ASP A 653 11.68 -13.96 -3.21
N HIS A 654 12.65 -14.72 -3.72
CA HIS A 654 12.72 -16.19 -3.61
C HIS A 654 13.70 -16.66 -2.52
N GLY A 655 14.76 -15.90 -2.27
CA GLY A 655 15.69 -16.22 -1.18
C GLY A 655 16.75 -15.17 -0.90
N LEU A 656 17.87 -15.64 -0.35
CA LEU A 656 19.03 -14.84 0.03
C LEU A 656 20.34 -15.56 -0.33
N VAL A 657 21.40 -14.77 -0.52
CA VAL A 657 22.78 -15.26 -0.67
C VAL A 657 23.70 -14.56 0.33
N LEU A 658 24.48 -15.35 1.07
CA LEU A 658 25.62 -14.88 1.86
C LEU A 658 26.90 -15.14 1.06
N ALA A 659 27.81 -14.18 1.01
CA ALA A 659 29.13 -14.35 0.43
C ALA A 659 30.18 -13.90 1.45
N PRO A 660 30.70 -14.84 2.25
CA PRO A 660 31.74 -14.55 3.22
C PRO A 660 33.08 -14.28 2.53
N ALA A 661 33.90 -13.41 3.11
CA ALA A 661 35.22 -13.07 2.59
C ALA A 661 36.21 -14.23 2.74
N GLN A 662 36.07 -15.00 3.82
CA GLN A 662 36.76 -16.28 4.03
C GLN A 662 35.73 -17.42 3.99
N ALA A 663 36.09 -18.57 3.43
CA ALA A 663 35.16 -19.70 3.37
C ALA A 663 34.74 -20.15 4.78
N ILE A 664 33.46 -20.47 4.93
CA ILE A 664 32.86 -21.00 6.15
C ILE A 664 32.31 -22.39 5.80
N ASP A 665 32.71 -23.41 6.55
CA ASP A 665 32.10 -24.73 6.48
C ASP A 665 31.07 -24.83 7.61
N LEU A 666 29.83 -25.15 7.25
CA LEU A 666 28.72 -25.27 8.20
C LEU A 666 28.07 -26.63 7.99
N ASP A 667 27.98 -27.44 9.05
CA ASP A 667 27.19 -28.66 9.03
C ASP A 667 25.69 -28.39 9.25
N ALA A 668 24.87 -29.45 9.21
CA ALA A 668 23.43 -29.31 9.37
C ALA A 668 23.02 -28.80 10.77
N ALA A 669 23.72 -29.19 11.84
CA ALA A 669 23.42 -28.74 13.19
C ALA A 669 23.80 -27.27 13.38
N GLU A 670 24.91 -26.83 12.78
CA GLU A 670 25.33 -25.44 12.78
C GLU A 670 24.35 -24.55 12.03
N TRP A 671 23.90 -24.96 10.84
CA TRP A 671 22.81 -24.25 10.14
C TRP A 671 21.56 -24.13 11.00
N ARG A 672 21.15 -25.21 11.67
CA ARG A 672 19.99 -25.18 12.59
C ARG A 672 20.18 -24.17 13.71
N ALA A 673 21.38 -24.11 14.30
CA ALA A 673 21.70 -23.14 15.35
C ALA A 673 21.63 -21.68 14.83
N LEU A 674 21.88 -21.44 13.54
CA LEU A 674 21.73 -20.11 12.95
C LEU A 674 20.27 -19.69 12.74
N PHE A 675 19.32 -20.64 12.67
CA PHE A 675 17.89 -20.38 12.45
C PHE A 675 17.04 -20.29 13.73
N THR A 676 17.64 -20.30 14.92
CA THR A 676 16.88 -20.22 16.18
C THR A 676 16.21 -18.85 16.36
N THR A 677 15.13 -18.81 17.13
CA THR A 677 14.50 -17.54 17.56
C THR A 677 15.13 -16.97 18.84
N ASP A 678 16.08 -17.67 19.44
CA ASP A 678 16.78 -17.25 20.65
C ASP A 678 17.56 -15.95 20.40
N GLN A 679 17.45 -14.99 21.32
CA GLN A 679 18.10 -13.67 21.21
C GLN A 679 17.81 -12.90 19.90
N LEU A 680 16.72 -13.22 19.20
CA LEU A 680 16.44 -12.69 17.87
C LEU A 680 16.45 -11.15 17.80
N LEU A 681 15.83 -10.48 18.78
CA LEU A 681 15.75 -9.02 18.81
C LEU A 681 17.13 -8.38 18.98
N ASP A 682 17.94 -8.90 19.89
CA ASP A 682 19.28 -8.38 20.17
C ASP A 682 20.24 -8.64 19.01
N ASP A 683 20.10 -9.79 18.35
CA ASP A 683 20.83 -10.10 17.14
C ASP A 683 20.46 -9.17 15.99
N LEU A 684 19.17 -8.90 15.75
CA LEU A 684 18.77 -7.95 14.71
C LEU A 684 19.26 -6.54 14.99
N ARG A 685 19.25 -6.12 16.26
CA ARG A 685 19.81 -4.84 16.70
C ARG A 685 21.30 -4.70 16.43
N ALA A 686 22.05 -5.79 16.58
CA ALA A 686 23.47 -5.82 16.28
C ALA A 686 23.78 -6.02 14.78
N ALA A 687 22.92 -6.72 14.03
CA ALA A 687 23.16 -7.08 12.64
C ALA A 687 22.92 -5.93 11.67
N VAL A 688 21.95 -5.06 11.99
CA VAL A 688 21.52 -3.96 11.13
C VAL A 688 21.90 -2.66 11.79
N ASN A 689 22.28 -1.64 11.00
CA ASN A 689 22.41 -0.27 11.53
C ASN A 689 21.00 0.30 11.81
N LEU A 690 20.38 -0.19 12.88
CA LEU A 690 19.05 0.25 13.31
C LEU A 690 19.04 1.73 13.61
N GLY A 691 20.13 2.31 14.10
CA GLY A 691 20.23 3.76 14.32
C GLY A 691 19.99 4.56 13.04
N GLU A 692 20.63 4.19 11.93
CA GLU A 692 20.44 4.86 10.63
C GLU A 692 19.05 4.58 10.02
N LEU A 693 18.54 3.35 10.12
CA LEU A 693 17.18 3.04 9.65
C LEU A 693 16.12 3.78 10.47
N ALA A 694 16.26 3.79 11.79
CA ALA A 694 15.37 4.49 12.70
C ALA A 694 15.43 6.00 12.46
N ARG A 695 16.63 6.57 12.25
CA ARG A 695 16.80 7.98 11.85
C ARG A 695 16.04 8.31 10.57
N ARG A 696 16.05 7.41 9.58
CA ARG A 696 15.28 7.58 8.32
C ARG A 696 13.77 7.47 8.57
N GLN A 697 13.34 6.49 9.35
CA GLN A 697 11.93 6.29 9.71
C GLN A 697 11.38 7.45 10.55
N PHE A 698 12.20 8.02 11.42
CA PHE A 698 11.86 9.09 12.36
C PHE A 698 11.30 10.33 11.66
N ARG A 699 11.71 10.61 10.41
CA ARG A 699 11.14 11.72 9.62
C ARG A 699 9.61 11.62 9.48
N GLY A 700 9.11 10.42 9.18
CA GLY A 700 7.67 10.16 9.05
C GLY A 700 6.96 10.41 10.38
N ILE A 701 7.51 9.82 11.44
CA ILE A 701 7.03 9.90 12.83
C ILE A 701 7.01 11.36 13.33
N ALA A 702 8.12 12.08 13.21
CA ALA A 702 8.25 13.47 13.63
C ALA A 702 7.24 14.38 12.92
N ARG A 703 6.92 14.11 11.65
CA ARG A 703 5.89 14.86 10.92
C ARG A 703 4.49 14.56 11.43
N VAL A 704 4.14 13.29 11.65
CA VAL A 704 2.83 12.88 12.19
C VAL A 704 2.63 13.41 13.61
N ALA A 705 3.67 13.31 14.45
CA ALA A 705 3.66 13.85 15.81
C ALA A 705 3.67 15.40 15.85
N GLY A 706 3.85 16.06 14.69
CA GLY A 706 3.84 17.52 14.56
C GLY A 706 5.09 18.21 15.10
N LEU A 707 6.25 17.56 15.11
CA LEU A 707 7.54 18.19 15.41
C LEU A 707 8.07 19.02 14.23
N LEU A 708 7.68 18.67 13.01
CA LEU A 708 8.09 19.40 11.81
C LEU A 708 7.07 20.49 11.47
N VAL A 709 7.53 21.71 11.27
CA VAL A 709 6.67 22.83 10.88
C VAL A 709 6.22 22.66 9.43
N PRO A 710 4.90 22.63 9.15
CA PRO A 710 4.40 22.53 7.79
C PRO A 710 4.61 23.82 7.00
N SER A 711 4.69 23.71 5.68
CA SER A 711 4.72 24.87 4.79
C SER A 711 3.41 25.67 4.89
N LEU A 712 3.50 26.97 5.13
CA LEU A 712 2.34 27.86 5.22
C LEU A 712 1.83 28.23 3.80
N PRO A 713 0.50 28.32 3.59
CA PRO A 713 -0.05 28.83 2.33
C PRO A 713 0.46 30.23 2.01
N GLY A 714 0.98 30.44 0.80
CA GLY A 714 1.55 31.73 0.36
C GLY A 714 3.00 31.99 0.80
N GLY A 715 3.58 31.13 1.65
CA GLY A 715 5.01 31.16 1.98
C GLY A 715 5.84 30.30 1.03
N MET A 716 7.16 30.53 1.02
CA MET A 716 8.12 29.66 0.32
C MET A 716 7.98 28.22 0.86
N PRO A 717 7.71 27.22 0.00
CA PRO A 717 7.69 25.82 0.44
C PRO A 717 9.05 25.45 1.00
N ARG A 718 9.09 24.85 2.20
CA ARG A 718 10.36 24.32 2.73
C ARG A 718 10.84 23.16 1.87
N SER A 719 12.13 23.14 1.55
CA SER A 719 12.69 22.02 0.80
C SER A 719 12.73 20.76 1.66
N LEU A 720 12.62 19.59 1.05
CA LEU A 720 12.72 18.35 1.80
C LEU A 720 14.12 18.15 2.40
N ARG A 721 15.20 18.65 1.79
CA ARG A 721 16.52 18.74 2.46
C ARG A 721 16.44 19.51 3.78
N GLN A 722 15.74 20.64 3.83
CA GLN A 722 15.56 21.38 5.09
C GLN A 722 14.74 20.57 6.10
N LEU A 723 13.70 19.85 5.66
CA LEU A 723 12.91 18.97 6.53
C LEU A 723 13.69 17.74 6.99
N GLN A 724 14.54 17.14 6.14
CA GLN A 724 15.41 16.01 6.45
C GLN A 724 16.52 16.44 7.43
N ALA A 725 17.16 17.59 7.19
CA ALA A 725 18.12 18.17 8.12
C ALA A 725 17.46 18.46 9.47
N SER A 726 16.26 19.03 9.48
CA SER A 726 15.52 19.30 10.72
C SER A 726 15.13 18.02 11.47
N ALA A 727 14.62 17.00 10.77
CA ALA A 727 14.25 15.72 11.38
C ALA A 727 15.48 14.94 11.88
N GLY A 728 16.58 14.96 11.12
CA GLY A 728 17.84 14.34 11.52
C GLY A 728 18.47 15.02 12.73
N LEU A 729 18.43 16.36 12.79
CA LEU A 729 18.89 17.12 13.96
C LEU A 729 18.03 16.82 15.19
N LEU A 730 16.70 16.80 15.05
CA LEU A 730 15.80 16.43 16.14
C LEU A 730 16.05 15.00 16.63
N PHE A 731 16.28 14.06 15.73
CA PHE A 731 16.64 12.69 16.10
C PHE A 731 17.95 12.65 16.91
N ASP A 732 18.99 13.36 16.46
CA ASP A 732 20.29 13.38 17.14
C ASP A 732 20.16 14.02 18.53
N VAL A 733 19.47 15.17 18.65
CA VAL A 733 19.21 15.87 19.92
C VAL A 733 18.43 15.00 20.90
N LEU A 734 17.36 14.35 20.45
CA LEU A 734 16.59 13.44 21.31
C LEU A 734 17.45 12.26 21.74
N ARG A 735 18.23 11.65 20.84
CA ARG A 735 19.07 10.51 21.20
C ARG A 735 20.14 10.86 22.23
N GLU A 736 20.67 12.08 22.18
CA GLU A 736 21.70 12.56 23.11
C GLU A 736 21.13 12.99 24.47
N HIS A 737 19.98 13.68 24.48
CA HIS A 737 19.46 14.34 25.69
C HIS A 737 18.17 13.73 26.27
N ASP A 738 17.50 12.82 25.54
CA ASP A 738 16.27 12.13 25.93
C ASP A 738 16.20 10.75 25.22
N PRO A 739 17.12 9.82 25.51
CA PRO A 739 17.25 8.55 24.77
C PRO A 739 16.01 7.65 24.90
N ASP A 740 15.26 7.79 25.98
CA ASP A 740 14.01 7.07 26.23
C ASP A 740 12.79 7.75 25.61
N HIS A 741 12.99 8.78 24.78
CA HIS A 741 11.91 9.53 24.15
C HIS A 741 11.00 8.60 23.31
N LEU A 742 9.69 8.69 23.54
CA LEU A 742 8.69 7.77 22.97
C LEU A 742 8.73 7.63 21.44
N LEU A 743 9.13 8.69 20.72
CA LEU A 743 9.22 8.70 19.27
C LEU A 743 10.49 8.00 18.74
N LEU A 744 11.57 7.92 19.53
CA LEU A 744 12.75 7.13 19.19
C LEU A 744 12.44 5.64 19.30
N ALA A 745 11.84 5.23 20.42
CA ALA A 745 11.37 3.86 20.61
C ALA A 745 10.37 3.43 19.54
N LEU A 746 9.45 4.33 19.15
CA LEU A 746 8.53 4.07 18.03
C LEU A 746 9.26 3.92 16.69
N ALA A 747 10.29 4.73 16.43
CA ALA A 747 11.07 4.64 15.19
C ALA A 747 11.80 3.29 15.07
N GLU A 748 12.42 2.82 16.15
CA GLU A 748 13.03 1.48 16.20
C GLU A 748 11.98 0.40 15.96
N ARG A 749 10.85 0.47 16.67
CA ARG A 749 9.79 -0.54 16.55
C ARG A 749 9.19 -0.61 15.14
N GLU A 750 8.99 0.52 14.49
CA GLU A 750 8.50 0.58 13.11
C GLU A 750 9.53 0.06 12.11
N VAL A 751 10.83 0.26 12.31
CA VAL A 751 11.86 -0.37 11.47
C VAL A 751 11.80 -1.89 11.58
N LEU A 752 11.72 -2.41 12.81
CA LEU A 752 11.62 -3.85 13.06
C LEU A 752 10.37 -4.47 12.42
N HIS A 753 9.22 -3.79 12.48
CA HIS A 753 7.98 -4.31 11.89
C HIS A 753 7.85 -4.06 10.39
N ASP A 754 8.09 -2.84 9.91
CA ASP A 754 7.75 -2.45 8.53
C ASP A 754 8.90 -2.75 7.55
N SER A 755 10.15 -2.53 7.97
CA SER A 755 11.32 -2.73 7.09
C SER A 755 11.86 -4.16 7.16
N LEU A 756 11.83 -4.77 8.34
CA LEU A 756 12.38 -6.12 8.57
C LEU A 756 11.31 -7.21 8.69
N ASP A 757 10.02 -6.86 8.74
CA ASP A 757 8.90 -7.79 8.96
C ASP A 757 9.21 -8.82 10.06
N LEU A 758 9.55 -8.32 11.27
CA LEU A 758 9.94 -9.17 12.40
C LEU A 758 8.96 -10.31 12.66
N ALA A 759 7.66 -10.04 12.55
CA ALA A 759 6.63 -11.05 12.77
C ALA A 759 6.61 -12.10 11.63
N GLY A 760 6.84 -11.69 10.38
CA GLY A 760 7.09 -12.60 9.26
C GLY A 760 8.35 -13.43 9.46
N LEU A 761 9.45 -12.82 9.91
CA LEU A 761 10.70 -13.50 10.21
C LEU A 761 10.53 -14.56 11.30
N GLN A 762 9.87 -14.24 12.42
CA GLN A 762 9.56 -15.20 13.49
C GLN A 762 8.79 -16.41 12.97
N GLN A 763 7.77 -16.18 12.12
CA GLN A 763 6.99 -17.26 11.50
C GLN A 763 7.86 -18.11 10.56
N VAL A 764 8.78 -17.50 9.82
CA VAL A 764 9.69 -18.20 8.92
C VAL A 764 10.70 -19.02 9.68
N LEU A 765 11.32 -18.49 10.74
CA LEU A 765 12.25 -19.23 11.59
C LEU A 765 11.57 -20.41 12.28
N ALA A 766 10.37 -20.21 12.82
CA ALA A 766 9.57 -21.30 13.41
C ALA A 766 9.27 -22.40 12.37
N ARG A 767 8.91 -22.02 11.14
CA ARG A 767 8.67 -22.97 10.03
C ARG A 767 9.95 -23.68 9.59
N ILE A 768 11.08 -22.97 9.50
CA ILE A 768 12.38 -23.58 9.20
C ILE A 768 12.76 -24.60 10.27
N GLY A 769 12.44 -24.32 11.54
CA GLY A 769 12.64 -25.22 12.68
C GLY A 769 12.04 -26.61 12.49
N THR A 770 10.91 -26.74 11.78
CA THR A 770 10.23 -28.02 11.56
C THR A 770 10.57 -28.71 10.24
N ARG A 771 11.25 -28.04 9.30
CA ARG A 771 11.55 -28.57 7.96
C ARG A 771 12.79 -29.44 7.93
N ILE A 772 12.93 -30.30 6.93
CA ILE A 772 14.16 -31.05 6.64
C ILE A 772 15.15 -30.11 5.94
N LEU A 773 16.37 -30.01 6.45
CA LEU A 773 17.42 -29.21 5.82
C LEU A 773 18.05 -29.99 4.66
N SER A 774 17.88 -29.53 3.42
CA SER A 774 18.50 -30.10 2.23
C SER A 774 19.73 -29.27 1.85
N MET A 775 20.91 -29.77 2.21
CA MET A 775 22.20 -29.12 1.94
C MET A 775 22.83 -29.69 0.67
N GLN A 776 23.09 -28.83 -0.30
CA GLN A 776 23.66 -29.20 -1.60
C GLN A 776 24.93 -28.41 -1.90
N ARG A 777 25.89 -29.02 -2.59
CA ARG A 777 27.16 -28.39 -3.00
C ARG A 777 27.34 -28.39 -4.53
N PRO A 778 26.50 -27.65 -5.28
CA PRO A 778 26.58 -27.65 -6.74
C PRO A 778 27.92 -27.11 -7.26
N SER A 779 28.40 -27.70 -8.37
CA SER A 779 29.68 -27.31 -9.02
C SER A 779 29.60 -26.01 -9.84
N SER A 780 28.41 -25.40 -9.94
CA SER A 780 28.17 -24.15 -10.65
C SER A 780 26.90 -23.48 -10.13
N LEU A 781 26.61 -22.26 -10.59
CA LEU A 781 25.36 -21.59 -10.24
C LEU A 781 24.17 -22.37 -10.81
N THR A 782 23.18 -22.61 -9.96
CA THR A 782 21.93 -23.28 -10.29
C THR A 782 20.91 -22.28 -10.87
N PRO A 783 19.82 -22.74 -11.52
CA PRO A 783 18.74 -21.85 -11.95
C PRO A 783 18.16 -20.96 -10.84
N LEU A 784 18.10 -21.45 -9.60
CA LEU A 784 17.64 -20.66 -8.45
C LEU A 784 18.75 -19.76 -7.86
N GLY A 785 20.01 -20.20 -7.88
CA GLY A 785 21.14 -19.45 -7.31
C GLY A 785 21.61 -18.29 -8.20
N PHE A 786 21.52 -18.44 -9.51
CA PHE A 786 21.94 -17.41 -10.46
C PHE A 786 21.22 -16.06 -10.27
N PRO A 787 19.88 -15.99 -10.14
CA PRO A 787 19.16 -14.74 -9.85
C PRO A 787 19.65 -14.00 -8.61
N LEU A 788 19.97 -14.73 -7.53
CA LEU A 788 20.46 -14.16 -6.27
C LEU A 788 21.89 -13.65 -6.40
N TRP A 789 22.75 -14.44 -7.05
CA TRP A 789 24.11 -14.02 -7.38
C TRP A 789 24.11 -12.76 -8.26
N ALA A 790 23.21 -12.71 -9.23
CA ALA A 790 23.02 -11.54 -10.06
C ALA A 790 22.62 -10.34 -9.19
N GLU A 791 21.58 -10.45 -8.34
CA GLU A 791 21.15 -9.33 -7.49
C GLU A 791 22.30 -8.71 -6.67
N ARG A 792 23.26 -9.53 -6.19
CA ARG A 792 24.47 -9.05 -5.51
C ARG A 792 25.35 -8.14 -6.36
N LEU A 793 25.59 -8.46 -7.64
CA LEU A 793 26.43 -7.62 -8.50
C LEU A 793 25.75 -6.29 -8.83
N ARG A 794 24.42 -6.21 -8.72
CA ARG A 794 23.63 -5.00 -8.97
C ARG A 794 23.99 -3.85 -8.01
N GLY A 795 24.58 -4.16 -6.85
CA GLY A 795 25.08 -3.20 -5.86
C GLY A 795 26.56 -2.81 -6.00
N GLN A 796 27.29 -3.34 -6.98
CA GLN A 796 28.72 -3.04 -7.18
C GLN A 796 28.92 -1.94 -8.24
N PHE A 797 29.74 -0.93 -7.93
CA PHE A 797 30.13 0.09 -8.90
C PHE A 797 31.16 -0.50 -9.87
N SER A 798 30.93 -0.35 -11.17
CA SER A 798 31.74 -0.93 -12.25
C SER A 798 31.71 0.00 -13.46
N ASN A 799 32.82 0.07 -14.19
CA ASN A 799 32.91 0.81 -15.46
C ASN A 799 32.25 0.06 -16.64
N GLU A 800 31.89 -1.21 -16.45
CA GLU A 800 31.09 -2.02 -17.39
C GLU A 800 29.63 -2.11 -16.89
N ASP A 801 28.64 -1.97 -17.78
CA ASP A 801 27.22 -2.04 -17.42
C ASP A 801 26.87 -3.39 -16.79
N TRP A 802 26.17 -3.33 -15.67
CA TRP A 802 25.76 -4.49 -14.89
C TRP A 802 24.97 -5.50 -15.73
N ARG A 803 24.11 -5.02 -16.64
CA ARG A 803 23.28 -5.89 -17.48
C ARG A 803 24.15 -6.73 -18.41
N THR A 804 25.19 -6.15 -18.99
CA THR A 804 26.14 -6.83 -19.86
C THR A 804 26.88 -7.95 -19.12
N ARG A 805 27.28 -7.72 -17.86
CA ARG A 805 27.94 -8.74 -17.02
C ARG A 805 27.02 -9.93 -16.72
N VAL A 806 25.76 -9.67 -16.37
CA VAL A 806 24.75 -10.71 -16.10
C VAL A 806 24.43 -11.50 -17.35
N GLN A 807 24.21 -10.82 -18.48
CA GLN A 807 23.93 -11.48 -19.74
C GLN A 807 25.08 -12.38 -20.17
N ARG A 808 26.33 -11.93 -20.02
CA ARG A 808 27.52 -12.77 -20.28
C ARG A 808 27.56 -14.00 -19.38
N ALA A 809 27.29 -13.84 -18.08
CA ALA A 809 27.27 -14.95 -17.13
C ALA A 809 26.12 -15.94 -17.39
N ALA A 810 24.93 -15.43 -17.73
CA ALA A 810 23.78 -16.23 -18.16
C ALA A 810 24.13 -17.06 -19.39
N LEU A 811 24.66 -16.41 -20.44
CA LEU A 811 25.08 -17.09 -21.68
C LEU A 811 26.15 -18.16 -21.42
N GLN A 812 27.06 -17.96 -20.47
CA GLN A 812 28.07 -18.96 -20.11
C GLN A 812 27.48 -20.16 -19.38
N LEU A 813 26.55 -19.94 -18.44
CA LEU A 813 25.84 -21.02 -17.75
C LEU A 813 24.92 -21.79 -18.71
N GLU A 814 24.22 -21.07 -19.57
CA GLU A 814 23.38 -21.63 -20.63
C GLU A 814 24.21 -22.42 -21.63
N ARG A 815 25.42 -21.99 -22.02
CA ARG A 815 26.31 -22.82 -22.87
C ARG A 815 26.82 -24.06 -22.16
N ARG A 816 27.00 -24.00 -20.84
CA ARG A 816 27.53 -25.11 -20.03
C ARG A 816 26.47 -26.19 -19.81
N HIS A 817 25.20 -25.80 -19.71
CA HIS A 817 24.10 -26.68 -19.28
C HIS A 817 22.97 -26.82 -20.31
N GLY A 818 22.92 -25.96 -21.32
CA GLY A 818 21.93 -26.01 -22.38
C GLY A 818 22.26 -27.10 -23.40
N ARG A 819 21.43 -28.14 -23.42
CA ARG A 819 21.19 -28.95 -24.61
C ARG A 819 19.87 -28.53 -25.22
#